data_AF-A0A1G2RFU2-F1
#
_entry.id   AF-A0A1G2RFU2-F1
#
_cell.length_a   1.000
_cell.length_b   1.000
_cell.length_c   1.000
_cell.angle_alpha   90.00
_cell.angle_beta   90.00
_cell.angle_gamma   90.00
#
_symmetry.space_group_name_H-M   'P 1'
#
loop_
_entity.id
_entity.type
_entity.pdbx_description
1 polymer ?
#
loop_
_entity_poly.entity_id
_entity_poly.type
_entity_poly.pdbx_seq_one_letter_code
_entity_poly.pdbx_strand_id
1 'polypeptide(L)'
;MTLKQLFFLILSIALVAGAVFFSLNPNFKHILSRINPFQATLAPMPEEEINDAQEGLSEDLNQLQEQFSELSERFNDLEGKFLELSSINALLSSNLEAEKLSLSDKPDEEEDLEQGSNDVVSDKEQKFCDVAGGAQPAKNTVIFNEIAWMGTIVSANDEWLEMKNLSSNAINLEGWQILDKDNQIKIVFDGVNKISANNLFILERTDDNSLPNVPAGRIYSGALSDSNEALYLFNQNCDLEDTVTANPDWFSGDKTTKRTMERKSDFSWQTSKDTGGTPNQENSSGYAGTFATNNNNNIVSGSGGGGGNNTSPPPVVYPKLLISEVQIDPIDGRFIELYNPNESEVSLTGWYIQRKTETGSDWVSLISSNQFDGKIISAQSHFLIAENGEGVDIVEALTVTENNVLILKNPNRDIVDKVGFGAAQDFETAPAENPPADKSINRLWQDDVNGYFDTDNNQNDFVILAPTPKNKNEAVEDNLEQQNEEENQEEEEEEPVVSYLDVVINEIAWMGTTVSANDEWLELYNNTNHDIDLTGWVLKSTDGTPLIDITETDITRIVPANNYYLLERTSDDTVLDIPADSIYAGALGNTGEHLQLYDNANNLIDEIDNSGGWFVGDNDSKQTMEKINPSGNGNDINNWATSFGALGTPKAQNSQYSS
;
A
#
# COMPACT_ATOMS: atom_id res chain seq x y z
N MET A 1 -26.03 8.27 43.53
CA MET A 1 -24.95 7.44 44.10
C MET A 1 -23.70 8.31 44.22
N THR A 2 -23.04 8.38 45.37
CA THR A 2 -21.77 9.15 45.46
C THR A 2 -20.63 8.34 44.84
N LEU A 3 -19.58 9.01 44.34
CA LEU A 3 -18.41 8.39 43.70
C LEU A 3 -17.75 7.28 44.57
N LYS A 4 -17.85 7.41 45.91
CA LYS A 4 -17.42 6.37 46.86
C LYS A 4 -18.29 5.11 46.88
N GLN A 5 -19.60 5.23 46.64
CA GLN A 5 -20.51 4.09 46.58
C GLN A 5 -20.36 3.32 45.26
N LEU A 6 -20.05 4.02 44.17
CA LEU A 6 -19.70 3.42 42.88
C LEU A 6 -18.39 2.62 42.99
N PHE A 7 -17.38 3.19 43.67
CA PHE A 7 -16.10 2.51 43.89
C PHE A 7 -16.22 1.21 44.71
N PHE A 8 -17.04 1.21 45.78
CA PHE A 8 -17.24 0.00 46.57
C PHE A 8 -18.08 -1.07 45.85
N LEU A 9 -19.06 -0.67 45.03
CA LEU A 9 -19.88 -1.58 44.22
C LEU A 9 -19.02 -2.27 43.14
N ILE A 10 -18.21 -1.50 42.42
CA ILE A 10 -17.26 -2.00 41.41
C ILE A 10 -16.25 -2.96 42.06
N LEU A 11 -15.73 -2.63 43.24
CA LEU A 11 -14.79 -3.49 43.98
C LEU A 11 -15.43 -4.82 44.42
N SER A 12 -16.70 -4.81 44.83
CA SER A 12 -17.42 -6.04 45.18
C SER A 12 -17.81 -6.90 43.97
N ILE A 13 -18.08 -6.29 42.81
CA ILE A 13 -18.36 -7.01 41.55
C ILE A 13 -17.07 -7.63 41.01
N ALA A 14 -15.95 -6.90 41.05
CA ALA A 14 -14.64 -7.41 40.66
C ALA A 14 -14.16 -8.58 41.55
N LEU A 15 -14.46 -8.54 42.85
CA LEU A 15 -14.18 -9.63 43.79
C LEU A 15 -15.00 -10.91 43.50
N VAL A 16 -16.23 -10.76 42.99
CA VAL A 16 -17.11 -11.89 42.64
C VAL A 16 -16.77 -12.44 41.25
N ALA A 17 -16.45 -11.57 40.28
CA ALA A 17 -15.99 -11.96 38.95
C ALA A 17 -14.62 -12.67 38.99
N GLY A 18 -13.69 -12.17 39.81
CA GLY A 18 -12.42 -12.84 40.07
C GLY A 18 -12.60 -14.23 40.70
N ALA A 19 -13.53 -14.38 41.65
CA ALA A 19 -13.78 -15.66 42.30
C ALA A 19 -14.28 -16.77 41.35
N VAL A 20 -14.95 -16.42 40.24
CA VAL A 20 -15.41 -17.37 39.22
C VAL A 20 -14.26 -17.78 38.30
N PHE A 21 -13.43 -16.82 37.88
CA PHE A 21 -12.24 -17.05 37.04
C PHE A 21 -11.17 -17.89 37.76
N PHE A 22 -10.98 -17.69 39.07
CA PHE A 22 -10.07 -18.48 39.90
C PHE A 22 -10.56 -19.91 40.22
N SER A 23 -11.84 -20.24 39.97
CA SER A 23 -12.40 -21.57 40.28
C SER A 23 -12.13 -22.63 39.21
N LEU A 24 -11.71 -22.22 38.01
CA LEU A 24 -11.57 -23.10 36.83
C LEU A 24 -10.10 -23.50 36.53
N ASN A 25 -9.11 -22.93 37.23
CA ASN A 25 -7.69 -23.21 36.98
C ASN A 25 -6.98 -23.85 38.20
N PRO A 26 -6.52 -25.11 38.13
CA PRO A 26 -5.93 -25.81 39.27
C PRO A 26 -4.54 -25.32 39.71
N ASN A 27 -3.90 -24.39 38.98
CA ASN A 27 -2.54 -23.95 39.26
C ASN A 27 -2.39 -22.80 40.30
N PHE A 28 -3.48 -22.19 40.79
CA PHE A 28 -3.40 -20.97 41.60
C PHE A 28 -3.76 -21.12 43.10
N LYS A 29 -3.71 -22.33 43.66
CA LYS A 29 -4.13 -22.62 45.04
C LYS A 29 -3.33 -21.95 46.18
N HIS A 30 -2.28 -21.18 45.90
CA HIS A 30 -1.40 -20.62 46.94
C HIS A 30 -1.61 -19.13 47.24
N ILE A 31 -2.38 -18.39 46.43
CA ILE A 31 -2.38 -16.92 46.49
C ILE A 31 -3.48 -16.34 47.40
N LEU A 32 -4.57 -17.07 47.67
CA LEU A 32 -5.71 -16.57 48.46
C LEU A 32 -5.52 -16.50 49.99
N SER A 33 -4.29 -16.69 50.53
CA SER A 33 -4.07 -16.69 51.99
C SER A 33 -3.78 -15.32 52.60
N ARG A 34 -3.73 -14.26 51.79
CA ARG A 34 -3.39 -12.92 52.27
C ARG A 34 -4.27 -11.90 51.57
N ILE A 35 -5.20 -11.29 52.31
CA ILE A 35 -5.59 -9.86 52.29
C ILE A 35 -7.05 -9.69 52.73
N ASN A 36 -7.20 -9.23 53.98
CA ASN A 36 -8.18 -8.25 54.49
C ASN A 36 -7.59 -7.75 55.83
N PRO A 37 -7.88 -6.55 56.39
CA PRO A 37 -9.02 -5.66 56.11
C PRO A 37 -8.69 -4.14 56.05
N PHE A 38 -9.62 -3.31 55.56
CA PHE A 38 -9.87 -1.99 56.18
C PHE A 38 -11.33 -1.55 55.96
N GLN A 39 -12.08 -1.46 57.07
CA GLN A 39 -13.38 -0.81 57.15
C GLN A 39 -13.20 0.67 57.56
N ALA A 40 -13.99 1.59 56.96
CA ALA A 40 -14.62 2.70 57.70
C ALA A 40 -15.67 3.50 56.86
N THR A 41 -16.94 3.31 57.27
CA THR A 41 -18.03 4.30 57.51
C THR A 41 -18.53 5.26 56.40
N LEU A 42 -19.85 5.24 56.14
CA LEU A 42 -20.81 6.38 56.11
C LEU A 42 -22.29 5.89 56.10
N ALA A 43 -23.24 6.76 56.49
CA ALA A 43 -24.60 6.53 57.03
C ALA A 43 -25.71 5.95 56.08
N PRO A 44 -26.88 5.47 56.58
CA PRO A 44 -27.81 4.61 55.83
C PRO A 44 -28.88 5.37 55.00
N MET A 45 -29.22 4.82 53.84
CA MET A 45 -30.39 5.17 52.99
C MET A 45 -31.65 4.35 53.39
N PRO A 46 -32.87 4.80 53.05
CA PRO A 46 -34.13 4.15 53.45
C PRO A 46 -34.38 2.79 52.78
N GLU A 47 -34.99 1.87 53.53
CA GLU A 47 -35.15 0.43 53.24
C GLU A 47 -36.09 0.10 52.05
N GLU A 48 -36.88 1.07 51.60
CA GLU A 48 -37.90 0.88 50.54
C GLU A 48 -37.30 0.96 49.12
N GLU A 49 -36.25 1.79 48.92
CA GLU A 49 -35.52 1.90 47.64
C GLU A 49 -34.59 0.70 47.38
N ILE A 50 -34.26 -0.08 48.41
CA ILE A 50 -33.36 -1.25 48.30
C ILE A 50 -34.10 -2.47 47.73
N ASN A 51 -35.37 -2.65 48.09
CA ASN A 51 -36.13 -3.84 47.68
C ASN A 51 -36.58 -3.78 46.21
N ASP A 52 -37.01 -2.62 45.73
CA ASP A 52 -37.39 -2.44 44.31
C ASP A 52 -36.17 -2.58 43.37
N ALA A 53 -34.99 -2.13 43.82
CA ALA A 53 -33.74 -2.33 43.08
C ALA A 53 -33.32 -3.80 43.05
N GLN A 54 -33.57 -4.56 44.11
CA GLN A 54 -33.20 -5.99 44.19
C GLN A 54 -34.08 -6.90 43.33
N GLU A 55 -35.36 -6.59 43.14
CA GLU A 55 -36.24 -7.38 42.26
C GLU A 55 -35.87 -7.19 40.78
N GLY A 56 -35.65 -5.94 40.33
CA GLY A 56 -35.25 -5.64 38.95
C GLY A 56 -33.90 -6.27 38.57
N LEU A 57 -32.90 -6.18 39.45
CA LEU A 57 -31.59 -6.82 39.25
C LEU A 57 -31.65 -8.35 39.16
N SER A 58 -32.67 -9.00 39.76
CA SER A 58 -32.84 -10.45 39.66
C SER A 58 -33.44 -10.89 38.32
N GLU A 59 -34.27 -10.04 37.72
CA GLU A 59 -34.93 -10.31 36.45
C GLU A 59 -33.92 -10.14 35.30
N ASP A 60 -33.09 -9.08 35.35
CA ASP A 60 -32.00 -8.85 34.41
C ASP A 60 -30.94 -9.97 34.45
N LEU A 61 -30.61 -10.47 35.64
CA LEU A 61 -29.64 -11.56 35.80
C LEU A 61 -30.13 -12.87 35.17
N ASN A 62 -31.42 -13.17 35.29
CA ASN A 62 -32.01 -14.36 34.68
C ASN A 62 -32.06 -14.24 33.15
N GLN A 63 -32.33 -13.04 32.63
CA GLN A 63 -32.38 -12.78 31.19
C GLN A 63 -30.99 -12.91 30.55
N LEU A 64 -29.95 -12.39 31.20
CA LEU A 64 -28.56 -12.58 30.79
C LEU A 64 -28.12 -14.05 30.81
N GLN A 65 -28.57 -14.81 31.80
CA GLN A 65 -28.22 -16.22 31.91
C GLN A 65 -28.87 -17.07 30.81
N GLU A 66 -30.07 -16.70 30.35
CA GLU A 66 -30.74 -17.33 29.22
C GLU A 66 -30.04 -17.01 27.89
N GLN A 67 -29.67 -15.75 27.66
CA GLN A 67 -28.90 -15.33 26.48
C GLN A 67 -27.53 -16.02 26.37
N PHE A 68 -26.83 -16.20 27.50
CA PHE A 68 -25.55 -16.89 27.51
C PHE A 68 -25.69 -18.38 27.16
N SER A 69 -26.80 -19.00 27.55
CA SER A 69 -27.11 -20.38 27.20
C SER A 69 -27.37 -20.56 25.71
N GLU A 70 -28.13 -19.65 25.09
CA GLU A 70 -28.38 -19.67 23.63
C GLU A 70 -27.10 -19.45 22.82
N LEU A 71 -26.23 -18.53 23.28
CA LEU A 71 -24.97 -18.24 22.61
C LEU A 71 -24.00 -19.44 22.67
N SER A 72 -23.97 -20.12 23.82
CA SER A 72 -23.15 -21.34 23.98
C SER A 72 -23.61 -22.48 23.07
N GLU A 73 -24.92 -22.67 22.88
CA GLU A 73 -25.43 -23.66 21.92
C GLU A 73 -25.04 -23.33 20.47
N ARG A 74 -25.11 -22.05 20.07
CA ARG A 74 -24.69 -21.62 18.73
C ARG A 74 -23.20 -21.84 18.48
N PHE A 75 -22.36 -21.61 19.50
CA PHE A 75 -20.92 -21.85 19.39
C PHE A 75 -20.60 -23.34 19.17
N ASN A 76 -21.26 -24.22 19.94
CA ASN A 76 -21.10 -25.66 19.79
C ASN A 76 -21.55 -26.18 18.41
N ASP A 77 -22.62 -25.62 17.82
CA ASP A 77 -23.07 -25.96 16.45
C ASP A 77 -22.03 -25.53 15.39
N LEU A 78 -21.39 -24.38 15.58
CA LEU A 78 -20.37 -23.86 14.68
C LEU A 78 -19.09 -24.70 14.71
N GLU A 79 -18.65 -25.10 15.90
CA GLU A 79 -17.51 -25.99 16.10
C GLU A 79 -17.76 -27.36 15.43
N GLY A 80 -18.99 -27.88 15.50
CA GLY A 80 -19.40 -29.09 14.79
C GLY A 80 -19.27 -28.99 13.27
N LYS A 81 -19.68 -27.87 12.67
CA LYS A 81 -19.57 -27.64 11.21
C LYS A 81 -18.11 -27.51 10.76
N PHE A 82 -17.26 -26.91 11.58
CA PHE A 82 -15.82 -26.80 11.29
C PHE A 82 -15.13 -28.18 11.27
N LEU A 83 -15.53 -29.07 12.18
CA LEU A 83 -15.04 -30.45 12.21
C LEU A 83 -15.51 -31.28 10.99
N GLU A 84 -16.72 -31.04 10.46
CA GLU A 84 -17.16 -31.67 9.21
C GLU A 84 -16.36 -31.17 7.99
N LEU A 85 -16.12 -29.86 7.88
CA LEU A 85 -15.36 -29.26 6.78
C LEU A 85 -13.91 -29.75 6.74
N SER A 86 -13.26 -29.83 7.90
CA SER A 86 -11.90 -30.38 8.00
C SER A 86 -11.83 -31.85 7.58
N SER A 87 -12.86 -32.65 7.91
CA SER A 87 -12.97 -34.05 7.51
C SER A 87 -13.15 -34.23 5.99
N ILE A 88 -13.92 -33.34 5.35
CA ILE A 88 -14.09 -33.33 3.88
C ILE A 88 -12.77 -33.01 3.18
N ASN A 89 -12.01 -32.04 3.69
CA ASN A 89 -10.73 -31.64 3.10
C ASN A 89 -9.66 -32.75 3.20
N ALA A 90 -9.66 -33.48 4.32
CA ALA A 90 -8.79 -34.65 4.51
C ALA A 90 -9.12 -35.80 3.53
N LEU A 91 -10.40 -36.05 3.27
CA LEU A 91 -10.85 -37.05 2.29
C LEU A 91 -10.43 -36.70 0.86
N LEU A 92 -10.57 -35.43 0.46
CA LEU A 92 -10.19 -34.96 -0.87
C LEU A 92 -8.68 -35.14 -1.13
N SER A 93 -7.88 -34.82 -0.11
CA SER A 93 -6.42 -34.95 -0.15
C SER A 93 -5.97 -36.41 -0.26
N SER A 94 -6.67 -37.33 0.42
CA SER A 94 -6.35 -38.77 0.37
C SER A 94 -6.67 -39.42 -0.98
N ASN A 95 -7.72 -38.97 -1.68
CA ASN A 95 -8.08 -39.48 -3.01
C ASN A 95 -7.07 -39.06 -4.08
N LEU A 96 -6.52 -37.85 -3.96
CA LEU A 96 -5.44 -37.33 -4.83
C LEU A 96 -4.13 -38.14 -4.68
N GLU A 97 -3.82 -38.62 -3.48
CA GLU A 97 -2.65 -39.48 -3.26
C GLU A 97 -2.87 -40.92 -3.72
N ALA A 98 -4.09 -41.46 -3.57
CA ALA A 98 -4.44 -42.81 -4.04
C ALA A 98 -4.39 -42.93 -5.57
N GLU A 99 -4.74 -41.85 -6.29
CA GLU A 99 -4.68 -41.80 -7.76
C GLU A 99 -3.22 -41.77 -8.25
N LYS A 100 -2.34 -41.02 -7.57
CA LYS A 100 -0.88 -40.97 -7.84
C LYS A 100 -0.16 -42.30 -7.63
N LEU A 101 -0.59 -43.12 -6.67
CA LEU A 101 0.07 -44.40 -6.34
C LEU A 101 -0.31 -45.55 -7.31
N SER A 102 -1.34 -45.38 -8.14
CA SER A 102 -1.79 -46.43 -9.08
C SER A 102 -1.05 -46.42 -10.43
N LEU A 103 -0.26 -45.38 -10.70
CA LEU A 103 0.41 -45.13 -11.99
C LEU A 103 1.90 -45.54 -12.03
N SER A 104 2.48 -46.05 -10.94
CA SER A 104 3.93 -46.29 -10.85
C SER A 104 4.42 -47.74 -11.06
N ASP A 105 3.54 -48.72 -11.31
CA ASP A 105 3.94 -50.15 -11.41
C ASP A 105 3.64 -50.78 -12.80
N LYS A 106 4.58 -50.68 -13.76
CA LYS A 106 5.15 -51.82 -14.54
C LYS A 106 6.07 -51.40 -15.72
N PRO A 107 7.05 -52.25 -16.11
CA PRO A 107 8.22 -51.85 -16.91
C PRO A 107 8.13 -52.15 -18.42
N ASP A 108 9.01 -51.46 -19.16
CA ASP A 108 9.21 -51.37 -20.62
C ASP A 108 9.60 -52.68 -21.34
N GLU A 109 9.14 -52.86 -22.59
CA GLU A 109 9.86 -53.52 -23.70
C GLU A 109 9.20 -53.22 -25.08
N GLU A 110 10.01 -52.83 -26.07
CA GLU A 110 9.67 -52.46 -27.46
C GLU A 110 9.46 -53.67 -28.40
N GLU A 111 8.53 -53.61 -29.37
CA GLU A 111 8.75 -53.86 -30.83
C GLU A 111 7.45 -53.78 -31.69
N ASP A 112 7.47 -52.83 -32.63
CA ASP A 112 7.10 -52.84 -34.06
C ASP A 112 5.77 -53.39 -34.68
N LEU A 113 5.12 -52.45 -35.40
CA LEU A 113 4.47 -52.48 -36.73
C LEU A 113 2.95 -52.71 -36.92
N GLU A 114 2.33 -51.59 -37.34
CA GLU A 114 1.30 -51.38 -38.39
C GLU A 114 -0.07 -52.09 -38.35
N GLN A 115 -1.13 -51.32 -38.08
CA GLN A 115 -2.17 -50.93 -39.07
C GLN A 115 -3.33 -50.15 -38.42
N GLY A 116 -3.71 -49.02 -39.02
CA GLY A 116 -5.08 -48.48 -38.93
C GLY A 116 -5.29 -47.20 -38.13
N SER A 117 -5.08 -46.06 -38.82
CA SER A 117 -5.51 -44.68 -38.51
C SER A 117 -5.17 -44.12 -37.12
N ASN A 118 -3.98 -43.52 -37.10
CA ASN A 118 -3.41 -42.66 -36.07
C ASN A 118 -4.36 -41.54 -35.61
N ASP A 119 -4.43 -41.30 -34.30
CA ASP A 119 -4.31 -39.94 -33.78
C ASP A 119 -3.53 -39.97 -32.47
N VAL A 120 -2.36 -39.36 -32.56
CA VAL A 120 -1.28 -39.26 -31.59
C VAL A 120 -1.65 -38.11 -30.65
N VAL A 121 -1.73 -38.33 -29.32
CA VAL A 121 -1.59 -37.20 -28.39
C VAL A 121 -0.11 -36.91 -28.29
N SER A 122 0.31 -36.09 -29.23
CA SER A 122 1.63 -35.50 -29.35
C SER A 122 1.88 -34.62 -28.13
N ASP A 123 3.15 -34.43 -27.75
CA ASP A 123 3.59 -33.10 -27.33
C ASP A 123 2.93 -32.13 -28.31
N LYS A 124 2.01 -31.29 -27.87
CA LYS A 124 1.37 -30.35 -28.81
C LYS A 124 2.45 -29.37 -29.25
N GLU A 125 3.11 -29.69 -30.36
CA GLU A 125 3.92 -28.77 -31.13
C GLU A 125 3.03 -27.54 -31.39
N GLN A 126 3.43 -26.40 -30.84
CA GLN A 126 2.62 -25.19 -30.90
C GLN A 126 2.47 -24.76 -32.35
N LYS A 127 1.24 -24.90 -32.88
CA LYS A 127 0.93 -24.60 -34.28
C LYS A 127 0.87 -23.09 -34.50
N PHE A 128 1.81 -22.59 -35.29
CA PHE A 128 1.82 -21.20 -35.73
C PHE A 128 0.95 -20.99 -36.98
N CYS A 129 0.32 -19.82 -37.06
CA CYS A 129 -0.43 -19.40 -38.23
C CYS A 129 0.52 -19.10 -39.40
N ASP A 130 0.09 -19.35 -40.63
CA ASP A 130 0.86 -19.04 -41.83
C ASP A 130 0.16 -17.93 -42.63
N VAL A 131 0.95 -17.04 -43.22
CA VAL A 131 0.43 -16.04 -44.18
C VAL A 131 0.06 -16.77 -45.46
N ALA A 132 -1.23 -17.10 -45.63
CA ALA A 132 -1.72 -17.65 -46.89
C ALA A 132 -1.50 -16.63 -48.01
N GLY A 133 -0.78 -17.02 -49.06
CA GLY A 133 -0.42 -16.12 -50.16
C GLY A 133 -1.65 -15.41 -50.77
N GLY A 134 -1.75 -14.10 -50.54
CA GLY A 134 -2.82 -13.25 -51.06
C GLY A 134 -3.98 -12.95 -50.09
N ALA A 135 -3.95 -13.46 -48.84
CA ALA A 135 -4.93 -13.10 -47.82
C ALA A 135 -4.93 -11.58 -47.57
N GLN A 136 -6.11 -10.96 -47.53
CA GLN A 136 -6.27 -9.55 -47.19
C GLN A 136 -6.64 -9.43 -45.71
N PRO A 137 -5.97 -8.55 -44.95
CA PRO A 137 -6.27 -8.35 -43.54
C PRO A 137 -7.68 -7.78 -43.35
N ALA A 138 -8.41 -8.27 -42.35
CA ALA A 138 -9.79 -7.86 -42.09
C ALA A 138 -9.90 -6.42 -41.55
N LYS A 139 -8.92 -5.96 -40.76
CA LYS A 139 -8.81 -4.60 -40.18
C LYS A 139 -10.07 -4.09 -39.49
N ASN A 140 -10.82 -4.96 -38.83
CA ASN A 140 -12.13 -4.63 -38.27
C ASN A 140 -12.33 -5.05 -36.81
N THR A 141 -11.42 -5.84 -36.23
CA THR A 141 -11.49 -6.28 -34.84
C THR A 141 -10.33 -5.75 -34.01
N VAL A 142 -9.12 -6.30 -34.16
CA VAL A 142 -7.89 -5.78 -33.52
C VAL A 142 -6.88 -5.46 -34.62
N ILE A 143 -6.19 -4.33 -34.48
CA ILE A 143 -5.19 -3.86 -35.45
C ILE A 143 -3.92 -3.42 -34.74
N PHE A 144 -2.80 -3.31 -35.49
CA PHE A 144 -1.65 -2.55 -35.03
C PHE A 144 -1.96 -1.05 -35.06
N ASN A 145 -1.73 -0.38 -33.94
CA ASN A 145 -2.07 1.01 -33.72
C ASN A 145 -0.85 1.93 -33.69
N GLU A 146 0.21 1.52 -32.99
CA GLU A 146 1.44 2.30 -32.89
C GLU A 146 2.65 1.36 -32.79
N ILE A 147 3.76 1.72 -33.44
CA ILE A 147 4.97 0.89 -33.52
C ILE A 147 6.22 1.76 -33.32
N ALA A 148 7.02 1.41 -32.32
CA ALA A 148 8.34 2.00 -32.06
C ALA A 148 9.47 1.09 -32.57
N TRP A 149 9.50 0.87 -33.88
CA TRP A 149 10.46 -0.03 -34.56
C TRP A 149 11.94 0.38 -34.40
N MET A 150 12.20 1.61 -33.95
CA MET A 150 13.55 2.17 -33.81
C MET A 150 14.10 2.10 -32.38
N GLY A 151 13.33 1.57 -31.43
CA GLY A 151 13.56 1.66 -29.99
C GLY A 151 13.41 3.08 -29.42
N THR A 152 13.71 3.28 -28.14
CA THR A 152 13.62 4.57 -27.46
C THR A 152 14.86 5.45 -27.65
N ILE A 153 14.88 6.62 -27.01
CA ILE A 153 16.10 7.44 -26.86
C ILE A 153 17.15 6.79 -25.96
N VAL A 154 16.74 5.87 -25.07
CA VAL A 154 17.60 5.19 -24.10
C VAL A 154 18.32 4.05 -24.79
N SER A 155 17.59 3.22 -25.54
CA SER A 155 18.19 2.08 -26.22
C SER A 155 17.43 1.71 -27.50
N ALA A 156 18.18 1.23 -28.49
CA ALA A 156 17.62 0.69 -29.72
C ALA A 156 16.97 -0.69 -29.52
N ASN A 157 17.18 -1.32 -28.36
CA ASN A 157 16.50 -2.57 -28.00
C ASN A 157 15.11 -2.34 -27.40
N ASP A 158 14.81 -1.11 -27.00
CA ASP A 158 13.59 -0.73 -26.29
C ASP A 158 12.44 -0.54 -27.28
N GLU A 159 12.17 -1.59 -28.06
CA GLU A 159 11.15 -1.62 -29.10
C GLU A 159 9.81 -2.02 -28.49
N TRP A 160 8.73 -1.39 -28.94
CA TRP A 160 7.39 -1.71 -28.47
C TRP A 160 6.35 -1.63 -29.58
N LEU A 161 5.27 -2.38 -29.38
CA LEU A 161 4.12 -2.50 -30.27
C LEU A 161 2.86 -2.15 -29.49
N GLU A 162 1.91 -1.52 -30.15
CA GLU A 162 0.59 -1.28 -29.59
C GLU A 162 -0.48 -1.80 -30.54
N MET A 163 -1.46 -2.50 -29.96
CA MET A 163 -2.66 -2.96 -30.66
C MET A 163 -3.88 -2.17 -30.22
N LYS A 164 -4.87 -1.99 -31.10
CA LYS A 164 -6.18 -1.38 -30.79
C LYS A 164 -7.31 -2.32 -31.11
N ASN A 165 -8.20 -2.54 -30.15
CA ASN A 165 -9.49 -3.17 -30.38
C ASN A 165 -10.46 -2.14 -30.97
N LEU A 166 -10.90 -2.32 -32.21
CA LEU A 166 -11.86 -1.45 -32.91
C LEU A 166 -13.32 -1.80 -32.63
N SER A 167 -13.57 -2.92 -31.94
CA SER A 167 -14.91 -3.39 -31.66
C SER A 167 -15.47 -2.74 -30.40
N SER A 168 -16.80 -2.69 -30.32
CA SER A 168 -17.54 -2.22 -29.16
C SER A 168 -17.59 -3.23 -28.00
N ASN A 169 -16.94 -4.38 -28.14
CA ASN A 169 -16.91 -5.43 -27.11
C ASN A 169 -15.46 -5.69 -26.69
N ALA A 170 -15.26 -6.14 -25.45
CA ALA A 170 -13.94 -6.60 -25.06
C ALA A 170 -13.58 -7.90 -25.81
N ILE A 171 -12.32 -8.02 -26.21
CA ILE A 171 -11.78 -9.17 -26.94
C ILE A 171 -10.82 -9.91 -26.02
N ASN A 172 -11.10 -11.19 -25.79
CA ASN A 172 -10.10 -12.13 -25.23
C ASN A 172 -9.12 -12.49 -26.35
N LEU A 173 -7.82 -12.31 -26.10
CA LEU A 173 -6.77 -12.59 -27.05
C LEU A 173 -6.30 -14.04 -27.01
N GLU A 174 -6.85 -14.90 -26.14
CA GLU A 174 -6.47 -16.31 -26.08
C GLU A 174 -6.38 -16.95 -27.48
N GLY A 175 -5.22 -17.54 -27.79
CA GLY A 175 -4.93 -18.19 -29.07
C GLY A 175 -4.58 -17.25 -30.24
N TRP A 176 -4.69 -15.93 -30.09
CA TRP A 176 -4.22 -14.97 -31.09
C TRP A 176 -2.70 -15.02 -31.24
N GLN A 177 -2.19 -14.62 -32.40
CA GLN A 177 -0.76 -14.68 -32.69
C GLN A 177 -0.23 -13.41 -33.35
N ILE A 178 0.99 -12.99 -32.99
CA ILE A 178 1.80 -12.02 -33.76
C ILE A 178 3.05 -12.74 -34.25
N LEU A 179 3.29 -12.64 -35.55
CA LEU A 179 4.49 -13.16 -36.21
C LEU A 179 5.15 -12.04 -37.01
N ASP A 180 6.48 -11.98 -36.97
CA ASP A 180 7.22 -11.23 -37.97
C ASP A 180 7.55 -12.09 -39.20
N LYS A 181 8.06 -11.44 -40.24
CA LYS A 181 8.40 -12.05 -41.52
C LYS A 181 9.49 -13.11 -41.41
N ASP A 182 10.51 -12.86 -40.59
CA ASP A 182 11.66 -13.75 -40.45
C ASP A 182 11.50 -14.71 -39.27
N ASN A 183 10.33 -14.71 -38.62
CA ASN A 183 9.94 -15.61 -37.54
C ASN A 183 10.82 -15.47 -36.28
N GLN A 184 11.43 -14.30 -36.05
CA GLN A 184 12.16 -13.98 -34.83
C GLN A 184 11.28 -13.42 -33.70
N ILE A 185 10.15 -12.81 -34.03
CA ILE A 185 9.08 -12.41 -33.11
C ILE A 185 7.94 -13.41 -33.29
N LYS A 186 7.70 -14.22 -32.24
CA LYS A 186 6.60 -15.19 -32.20
C LYS A 186 5.85 -15.08 -30.89
N ILE A 187 4.64 -14.54 -30.96
CA ILE A 187 3.80 -14.25 -29.80
C ILE A 187 2.52 -15.08 -29.95
N VAL A 188 2.14 -15.82 -28.90
CA VAL A 188 0.85 -16.54 -28.84
C VAL A 188 0.16 -16.21 -27.53
N PHE A 189 -0.95 -15.49 -27.57
CA PHE A 189 -1.63 -14.97 -26.39
C PHE A 189 -2.34 -16.08 -25.61
N ASP A 190 -2.27 -16.00 -24.28
CA ASP A 190 -2.87 -16.96 -23.36
C ASP A 190 -4.17 -16.41 -22.73
N GLY A 191 -4.86 -17.24 -21.95
CA GLY A 191 -6.20 -16.97 -21.40
C GLY A 191 -6.31 -15.78 -20.45
N VAL A 192 -5.20 -15.09 -20.14
CA VAL A 192 -5.18 -13.91 -19.25
C VAL A 192 -5.18 -12.59 -20.04
N ASN A 193 -4.85 -12.61 -21.33
CA ASN A 193 -4.72 -11.38 -22.13
C ASN A 193 -6.06 -10.93 -22.74
N LYS A 194 -6.51 -9.71 -22.41
CA LYS A 194 -7.77 -9.13 -22.90
C LYS A 194 -7.60 -7.66 -23.28
N ILE A 195 -8.24 -7.23 -24.37
CA ILE A 195 -8.35 -5.81 -24.75
C ILE A 195 -9.80 -5.38 -24.59
N SER A 196 -10.08 -4.41 -23.74
CA SER A 196 -11.42 -3.82 -23.62
C SER A 196 -11.88 -3.17 -24.93
N ALA A 197 -13.20 -2.97 -25.07
CA ALA A 197 -13.78 -2.32 -26.24
C ALA A 197 -13.10 -0.97 -26.53
N ASN A 198 -12.76 -0.69 -27.79
CA ASN A 198 -12.11 0.56 -28.22
C ASN A 198 -10.77 0.90 -27.54
N ASN A 199 -10.15 -0.06 -26.84
CA ASN A 199 -8.98 0.16 -25.99
C ASN A 199 -7.68 -0.34 -26.66
N LEU A 200 -6.55 -0.01 -26.04
CA LEU A 200 -5.19 -0.29 -26.50
C LEU A 200 -4.56 -1.43 -25.70
N PHE A 201 -3.53 -2.07 -26.27
CA PHE A 201 -2.76 -3.13 -25.63
C PHE A 201 -1.28 -3.01 -26.00
N ILE A 202 -0.43 -2.87 -24.99
CA ILE A 202 1.01 -2.63 -25.15
C ILE A 202 1.79 -3.94 -25.12
N LEU A 203 2.77 -4.06 -26.00
CA LEU A 203 3.78 -5.09 -25.95
C LEU A 203 5.17 -4.47 -25.94
N GLU A 204 6.01 -4.89 -24.99
CA GLU A 204 7.40 -4.43 -24.87
C GLU A 204 8.38 -5.55 -25.11
N ARG A 205 9.52 -5.20 -25.70
CA ARG A 205 10.57 -6.15 -26.00
C ARG A 205 11.42 -6.40 -24.75
N THR A 206 11.69 -7.68 -24.50
CA THR A 206 12.62 -8.23 -23.50
C THR A 206 12.29 -7.98 -22.02
N ASP A 207 11.78 -6.80 -21.66
CA ASP A 207 11.39 -6.41 -20.31
C ASP A 207 10.40 -5.23 -20.35
N ASP A 208 9.90 -4.82 -19.18
CA ASP A 208 8.87 -3.79 -19.01
C ASP A 208 9.47 -2.39 -18.77
N ASN A 209 10.64 -2.10 -19.35
CA ASN A 209 11.35 -0.83 -19.13
C ASN A 209 11.45 0.04 -20.39
N SER A 210 10.96 -0.42 -21.54
CA SER A 210 10.97 0.37 -22.77
C SER A 210 10.04 1.57 -22.66
N LEU A 211 8.94 1.42 -21.92
CA LEU A 211 8.03 2.50 -21.57
C LEU A 211 7.88 2.59 -20.03
N PRO A 212 8.80 3.27 -19.32
CA PRO A 212 8.86 3.26 -17.85
C PRO A 212 7.59 3.71 -17.09
N ASN A 213 6.63 4.31 -17.80
CA ASN A 213 5.37 4.83 -17.22
C ASN A 213 4.11 4.20 -17.87
N VAL A 214 4.27 3.19 -18.74
CA VAL A 214 3.17 2.49 -19.41
C VAL A 214 3.43 1.00 -19.27
N PRO A 215 2.68 0.26 -18.44
CA PRO A 215 2.94 -1.16 -18.24
C PRO A 215 2.65 -1.95 -19.52
N ALA A 216 3.52 -2.89 -19.85
CA ALA A 216 3.30 -3.82 -20.93
C ALA A 216 2.17 -4.78 -20.57
N GLY A 217 1.18 -4.87 -21.46
CA GLY A 217 0.21 -5.96 -21.43
C GLY A 217 0.89 -7.31 -21.72
N ARG A 218 2.04 -7.28 -22.41
CA ARG A 218 2.86 -8.47 -22.65
C ARG A 218 4.31 -8.18 -23.00
N ILE A 219 5.23 -8.99 -22.48
CA ILE A 219 6.64 -8.98 -22.91
C ILE A 219 6.86 -9.97 -24.07
N TYR A 220 7.60 -9.53 -25.10
CA TYR A 220 7.99 -10.35 -26.24
C TYR A 220 9.50 -10.38 -26.48
N SER A 221 9.95 -11.33 -27.31
CA SER A 221 11.34 -11.46 -27.74
C SER A 221 11.44 -11.45 -29.27
N GLY A 222 12.63 -11.14 -29.79
CA GLY A 222 12.86 -10.89 -31.22
C GLY A 222 12.94 -9.39 -31.50
N ALA A 223 13.73 -8.98 -32.50
CA ALA A 223 13.92 -7.56 -32.83
C ALA A 223 13.11 -7.18 -34.08
N LEU A 224 12.76 -5.91 -34.23
CA LEU A 224 12.22 -5.39 -35.49
C LEU A 224 13.37 -4.92 -36.39
N SER A 225 13.35 -5.34 -37.65
CA SER A 225 14.36 -4.88 -38.60
C SER A 225 14.07 -3.45 -39.07
N ASP A 226 15.10 -2.60 -39.16
CA ASP A 226 14.98 -1.23 -39.72
C ASP A 226 14.50 -1.22 -41.19
N SER A 227 14.63 -2.36 -41.90
CA SER A 227 14.23 -2.51 -43.30
C SER A 227 13.82 -3.95 -43.62
N ASN A 228 13.02 -4.13 -44.68
CA ASN A 228 12.57 -5.42 -45.20
C ASN A 228 11.80 -6.29 -44.18
N GLU A 229 11.12 -5.64 -43.23
CA GLU A 229 10.35 -6.25 -42.14
C GLU A 229 8.86 -6.41 -42.50
N ALA A 230 8.17 -7.35 -41.85
CA ALA A 230 6.71 -7.32 -41.80
C ALA A 230 6.19 -7.93 -40.51
N LEU A 231 5.08 -7.40 -40.00
CA LEU A 231 4.32 -7.96 -38.88
C LEU A 231 2.96 -8.46 -39.36
N TYR A 232 2.52 -9.56 -38.79
CA TYR A 232 1.24 -10.22 -39.07
C TYR A 232 0.51 -10.48 -37.76
N LEU A 233 -0.72 -9.99 -37.65
CA LEU A 233 -1.61 -10.25 -36.53
C LEU A 233 -2.69 -11.23 -36.95
N PHE A 234 -2.82 -12.33 -36.22
CA PHE A 234 -3.81 -13.38 -36.46
C PHE A 234 -4.74 -13.55 -35.28
N ASN A 235 -6.02 -13.83 -35.56
CA ASN A 235 -6.96 -14.26 -34.53
C ASN A 235 -6.77 -15.74 -34.15
N GLN A 236 -7.55 -16.22 -33.17
CA GLN A 236 -7.51 -17.60 -32.68
C GLN A 236 -7.76 -18.68 -33.75
N ASN A 237 -8.38 -18.34 -34.87
CA ASN A 237 -8.65 -19.26 -35.99
C ASN A 237 -7.57 -19.19 -37.08
N CYS A 238 -6.49 -18.44 -36.87
CA CYS A 238 -5.47 -18.10 -37.86
C CYS A 238 -5.98 -17.27 -39.05
N ASP A 239 -7.08 -16.51 -38.89
CA ASP A 239 -7.43 -15.49 -39.88
C ASP A 239 -6.52 -14.26 -39.69
N LEU A 240 -6.06 -13.68 -40.80
CA LEU A 240 -5.20 -12.49 -40.78
C LEU A 240 -6.05 -11.23 -40.49
N GLU A 241 -5.79 -10.59 -39.34
CA GLU A 241 -6.53 -9.43 -38.88
C GLU A 241 -5.86 -8.12 -39.32
N ASP A 242 -4.54 -8.01 -39.19
CA ASP A 242 -3.79 -6.84 -39.67
C ASP A 242 -2.38 -7.22 -40.12
N THR A 243 -1.79 -6.35 -40.94
CA THR A 243 -0.39 -6.48 -41.35
C THR A 243 0.28 -5.13 -41.53
N VAL A 244 1.56 -5.06 -41.18
CA VAL A 244 2.43 -3.91 -41.37
C VAL A 244 3.66 -4.37 -42.14
N THR A 245 4.15 -3.59 -43.10
CA THR A 245 5.28 -3.98 -43.94
C THR A 245 6.24 -2.82 -44.10
N ALA A 246 7.54 -3.07 -43.91
CA ALA A 246 8.63 -2.20 -44.31
C ALA A 246 9.28 -2.80 -45.58
N ASN A 247 9.09 -2.17 -46.73
CA ASN A 247 9.63 -2.68 -48.01
C ASN A 247 10.11 -1.57 -48.95
N PRO A 248 11.43 -1.29 -49.01
CA PRO A 248 12.43 -1.74 -48.05
C PRO A 248 12.27 -1.02 -46.71
N ASP A 249 11.74 0.19 -46.67
CA ASP A 249 11.71 1.03 -45.47
C ASP A 249 10.31 1.05 -44.82
N TRP A 250 10.27 1.37 -43.52
CA TRP A 250 9.03 1.66 -42.80
C TRP A 250 8.33 2.90 -43.40
N PHE A 251 7.00 2.85 -43.56
CA PHE A 251 6.22 3.92 -44.18
C PHE A 251 6.21 5.23 -43.38
N SER A 252 6.51 5.16 -42.08
CA SER A 252 6.42 6.26 -41.14
C SER A 252 7.26 5.95 -39.88
N GLY A 253 7.29 6.91 -38.96
CA GLY A 253 8.24 6.91 -37.86
C GLY A 253 9.57 7.53 -38.29
N ASP A 254 10.37 7.93 -37.31
CA ASP A 254 11.71 8.46 -37.54
C ASP A 254 12.68 7.98 -36.45
N LYS A 255 13.70 7.24 -36.88
CA LYS A 255 14.75 6.72 -36.01
C LYS A 255 15.60 7.82 -35.36
N THR A 256 15.80 8.93 -36.07
CA THR A 256 16.69 10.00 -35.60
C THR A 256 16.08 10.74 -34.42
N THR A 257 14.82 11.14 -34.55
CA THR A 257 14.07 11.87 -33.53
C THR A 257 13.24 10.97 -32.62
N LYS A 258 13.32 9.64 -32.82
CA LYS A 258 12.62 8.61 -32.04
C LYS A 258 11.11 8.81 -32.03
N ARG A 259 10.55 9.22 -33.16
CA ARG A 259 9.11 9.39 -33.36
C ARG A 259 8.55 8.09 -33.88
N THR A 260 7.56 7.54 -33.21
CA THR A 260 6.95 6.27 -33.57
C THR A 260 6.11 6.38 -34.85
N MET A 261 5.70 5.23 -35.35
CA MET A 261 4.78 5.07 -36.47
C MET A 261 3.38 4.83 -35.93
N GLU A 262 2.45 5.76 -36.19
CA GLU A 262 1.07 5.76 -35.65
C GLU A 262 0.03 5.52 -36.76
N ARG A 263 -1.04 4.81 -36.40
CA ARG A 263 -2.16 4.49 -37.30
C ARG A 263 -3.19 5.61 -37.35
N LYS A 264 -3.61 6.01 -38.55
CA LYS A 264 -4.71 6.95 -38.77
C LYS A 264 -6.06 6.26 -38.82
N SER A 265 -7.14 7.04 -38.71
CA SER A 265 -8.52 6.59 -38.85
C SER A 265 -8.86 6.00 -40.24
N ASP A 266 -8.09 6.35 -41.28
CA ASP A 266 -8.19 5.75 -42.62
C ASP A 266 -7.35 4.46 -42.77
N PHE A 267 -6.78 3.96 -41.67
CA PHE A 267 -5.85 2.83 -41.58
C PHE A 267 -4.52 2.98 -42.32
N SER A 268 -4.18 4.18 -42.81
CA SER A 268 -2.81 4.45 -43.24
C SER A 268 -1.96 4.95 -42.07
N TRP A 269 -0.66 5.11 -42.31
CA TRP A 269 0.31 5.41 -41.25
C TRP A 269 0.78 6.86 -41.32
N GLN A 270 1.23 7.37 -40.18
CA GLN A 270 1.87 8.68 -40.05
C GLN A 270 3.01 8.61 -39.02
N THR A 271 3.94 9.57 -39.09
CA THR A 271 4.96 9.73 -38.04
C THR A 271 4.38 10.52 -36.88
N SER A 272 4.59 10.06 -35.65
CA SER A 272 4.09 10.73 -34.45
C SER A 272 4.55 12.19 -34.35
N LYS A 273 3.61 13.06 -34.02
CA LYS A 273 3.87 14.46 -33.65
C LYS A 273 4.69 14.58 -32.38
N ASP A 274 4.76 13.54 -31.55
CA ASP A 274 5.50 13.51 -30.30
C ASP A 274 6.76 12.63 -30.41
N THR A 275 7.86 13.09 -29.82
CA THR A 275 9.06 12.25 -29.68
C THR A 275 8.76 11.16 -28.66
N GLY A 276 9.06 9.91 -28.99
CA GLY A 276 8.69 8.75 -28.19
C GLY A 276 7.27 8.22 -28.46
N GLY A 277 6.47 8.91 -29.26
CA GLY A 277 5.13 8.46 -29.62
C GLY A 277 4.03 8.83 -28.62
N THR A 278 2.89 8.15 -28.74
CA THR A 278 1.70 8.27 -27.89
C THR A 278 1.32 6.94 -27.25
N PRO A 279 2.25 6.24 -26.56
CA PRO A 279 1.96 4.93 -25.97
C PRO A 279 0.77 5.00 -25.02
N ASN A 280 -0.15 4.05 -25.20
CA ASN A 280 -1.40 3.87 -24.49
C ASN A 280 -2.33 5.10 -24.55
N GLN A 281 -2.24 5.88 -25.63
CA GLN A 281 -3.04 7.09 -25.87
C GLN A 281 -3.55 7.13 -27.31
N GLU A 282 -4.49 8.05 -27.61
CA GLU A 282 -4.92 8.24 -28.99
C GLU A 282 -3.77 8.80 -29.82
N ASN A 283 -3.60 8.22 -31.02
CA ASN A 283 -2.56 8.62 -31.96
C ASN A 283 -2.62 10.12 -32.24
N SER A 284 -1.43 10.73 -32.34
CA SER A 284 -1.28 12.17 -32.51
C SER A 284 -1.89 12.68 -33.83
N SER A 285 -1.84 14.00 -34.08
CA SER A 285 -2.22 14.56 -35.39
C SER A 285 -1.16 14.37 -36.49
N GLY A 286 -0.05 13.68 -36.19
CA GLY A 286 1.08 13.49 -37.08
C GLY A 286 2.07 14.67 -37.10
N TYR A 287 3.34 14.37 -37.37
CA TYR A 287 4.40 15.36 -37.45
C TYR A 287 4.37 16.14 -38.76
N ALA A 288 4.25 17.47 -38.67
CA ALA A 288 4.17 18.38 -39.82
C ALA A 288 5.53 19.02 -40.22
N GLY A 289 6.65 18.61 -39.60
CA GLY A 289 7.97 19.16 -39.90
C GLY A 289 8.57 18.54 -41.17
N THR A 290 9.38 19.32 -41.89
CA THR A 290 10.18 18.80 -43.01
C THR A 290 11.28 17.90 -42.46
N PHE A 291 11.13 16.59 -42.62
CA PHE A 291 12.24 15.66 -42.45
C PHE A 291 13.35 16.07 -43.42
N ALA A 292 14.56 16.28 -42.92
CA ALA A 292 15.72 16.57 -43.75
C ALA A 292 16.07 15.31 -44.55
N THR A 293 15.42 15.12 -45.70
CA THR A 293 15.77 14.07 -46.63
C THR A 293 17.04 14.50 -47.39
N ASN A 294 18.18 13.96 -47.00
CA ASN A 294 19.25 13.77 -47.97
C ASN A 294 18.80 12.66 -48.91
N ASN A 295 18.18 13.02 -50.04
CA ASN A 295 18.39 12.34 -51.31
C ASN A 295 17.80 13.15 -52.48
N ASN A 296 18.68 13.45 -53.44
CA ASN A 296 18.35 14.03 -54.74
C ASN A 296 17.37 13.12 -55.51
N ASN A 297 16.16 13.61 -55.80
CA ASN A 297 15.61 13.56 -57.16
C ASN A 297 14.33 14.41 -57.29
N ASN A 298 14.42 15.30 -58.28
CA ASN A 298 13.40 16.19 -58.82
C ASN A 298 12.16 15.43 -59.32
N ILE A 299 10.95 15.86 -58.94
CA ILE A 299 9.73 15.90 -59.79
C ILE A 299 8.80 17.00 -59.27
N VAL A 300 8.15 17.65 -60.24
CA VAL A 300 7.47 18.95 -60.23
C VAL A 300 5.95 18.84 -59.96
N SER A 301 5.36 19.99 -59.58
CA SER A 301 3.94 20.42 -59.63
C SER A 301 3.06 20.12 -58.41
N GLY A 302 2.18 21.02 -57.96
CA GLY A 302 1.71 22.27 -58.55
C GLY A 302 0.90 23.11 -57.56
N SER A 303 0.85 24.39 -57.88
CA SER A 303 0.12 25.47 -57.22
C SER A 303 -1.36 25.17 -56.95
N GLY A 304 -1.85 25.56 -55.77
CA GLY A 304 -3.27 25.66 -55.45
C GLY A 304 -3.47 26.48 -54.18
N GLY A 305 -3.65 27.79 -54.33
CA GLY A 305 -3.88 28.72 -53.23
C GLY A 305 -5.28 28.60 -52.62
N GLY A 306 -5.37 28.97 -51.34
CA GLY A 306 -6.63 29.16 -50.62
C GLY A 306 -6.35 29.68 -49.22
N GLY A 307 -6.32 31.00 -49.05
CA GLY A 307 -6.21 31.63 -47.75
C GLY A 307 -7.44 31.34 -46.89
N GLY A 308 -7.22 30.73 -45.73
CA GLY A 308 -8.18 30.64 -44.64
C GLY A 308 -7.48 31.08 -43.36
N ASN A 309 -8.01 32.10 -42.70
CA ASN A 309 -7.50 32.65 -41.44
C ASN A 309 -7.33 31.53 -40.40
N ASN A 310 -6.09 31.28 -40.00
CA ASN A 310 -5.75 30.37 -38.93
C ASN A 310 -5.87 31.12 -37.60
N THR A 311 -7.10 31.25 -37.10
CA THR A 311 -7.29 31.53 -35.67
C THR A 311 -7.13 30.18 -34.97
N SER A 312 -5.97 29.96 -34.35
CA SER A 312 -5.79 28.87 -33.38
C SER A 312 -6.99 28.88 -32.43
N PRO A 313 -7.66 27.73 -32.19
CA PRO A 313 -8.67 27.69 -31.15
C PRO A 313 -8.02 28.15 -29.83
N PRO A 314 -8.76 28.90 -28.99
CA PRO A 314 -8.25 29.29 -27.69
C PRO A 314 -7.87 28.04 -26.88
N PRO A 315 -6.87 28.14 -25.97
CA PRO A 315 -6.50 27.04 -25.10
C PRO A 315 -7.75 26.50 -24.39
N VAL A 316 -7.96 25.18 -24.47
CA VAL A 316 -9.04 24.52 -23.70
C VAL A 316 -8.62 24.58 -22.24
N VAL A 317 -9.39 25.31 -21.43
CA VAL A 317 -9.21 25.37 -19.98
C VAL A 317 -10.05 24.25 -19.38
N TYR A 318 -9.41 23.32 -18.68
CA TYR A 318 -10.10 22.24 -17.99
C TYR A 318 -10.59 22.72 -16.62
N PRO A 319 -11.80 22.32 -16.19
CA PRO A 319 -12.36 22.66 -14.89
C PRO A 319 -11.52 22.03 -13.77
N LYS A 320 -11.46 22.63 -12.57
CA LYS A 320 -10.79 22.02 -11.40
C LYS A 320 -11.63 20.84 -10.90
N LEU A 321 -10.98 19.74 -10.54
CA LEU A 321 -11.54 18.62 -9.80
C LEU A 321 -10.60 18.32 -8.64
N LEU A 322 -11.12 17.73 -7.56
CA LEU A 322 -10.35 17.45 -6.34
C LEU A 322 -10.41 15.95 -6.05
N ILE A 323 -9.33 15.38 -5.53
CA ILE A 323 -9.32 14.11 -4.80
C ILE A 323 -9.85 14.43 -3.41
N SER A 324 -11.06 14.00 -3.10
CA SER A 324 -11.74 14.32 -1.85
C SER A 324 -11.44 13.30 -0.76
N GLU A 325 -11.26 12.03 -1.10
CA GLU A 325 -11.13 10.98 -0.10
C GLU A 325 -10.35 9.78 -0.64
N VAL A 326 -9.52 9.17 0.21
CA VAL A 326 -8.75 7.96 -0.13
C VAL A 326 -8.73 7.00 1.06
N GLN A 327 -9.19 5.77 0.85
CA GLN A 327 -9.04 4.64 1.78
C GLN A 327 -8.09 3.61 1.20
N ILE A 328 -7.10 3.18 1.99
CA ILE A 328 -6.06 2.23 1.55
C ILE A 328 -6.17 0.86 2.21
N ASP A 329 -7.02 0.71 3.23
CA ASP A 329 -7.19 -0.55 3.96
C ASP A 329 -8.60 -0.61 4.58
N PRO A 330 -9.27 -1.78 4.61
CA PRO A 330 -8.83 -3.09 4.11
C PRO A 330 -8.73 -3.15 2.57
N ILE A 331 -8.01 -4.15 2.04
CA ILE A 331 -7.78 -4.30 0.59
C ILE A 331 -9.09 -4.25 -0.21
N ASP A 332 -10.14 -4.92 0.28
CA ASP A 332 -11.47 -4.99 -0.35
C ASP A 332 -12.35 -3.75 -0.07
N GLY A 333 -11.92 -2.87 0.84
CA GLY A 333 -12.53 -1.58 1.15
C GLY A 333 -11.82 -0.38 0.50
N ARG A 334 -10.77 -0.59 -0.30
CA ARG A 334 -10.01 0.50 -0.92
C ARG A 334 -10.85 1.32 -1.88
N PHE A 335 -10.75 2.64 -1.77
CA PHE A 335 -11.33 3.54 -2.75
C PHE A 335 -10.55 4.85 -2.91
N ILE A 336 -10.79 5.50 -4.05
CA ILE A 336 -10.46 6.91 -4.29
C ILE A 336 -11.75 7.60 -4.71
N GLU A 337 -12.00 8.76 -4.11
CA GLU A 337 -13.12 9.61 -4.46
C GLU A 337 -12.65 10.96 -5.02
N LEU A 338 -13.31 11.39 -6.09
CA LEU A 338 -13.14 12.71 -6.67
C LEU A 338 -14.36 13.58 -6.38
N TYR A 339 -14.17 14.89 -6.27
CA TYR A 339 -15.23 15.88 -6.16
C TYR A 339 -15.17 16.93 -7.27
N ASN A 340 -16.34 17.31 -7.78
CA ASN A 340 -16.52 18.39 -8.73
C ASN A 340 -16.99 19.68 -8.05
N PRO A 341 -16.11 20.65 -7.78
CA PRO A 341 -16.50 21.92 -7.16
C PRO A 341 -17.21 22.88 -8.14
N ASN A 342 -17.33 22.53 -9.41
CA ASN A 342 -17.91 23.41 -10.42
C ASN A 342 -19.45 23.34 -10.40
N GLU A 343 -20.08 24.45 -10.81
CA GLU A 343 -21.55 24.58 -10.97
C GLU A 343 -22.10 23.83 -12.20
N SER A 344 -21.23 23.21 -12.98
CA SER A 344 -21.58 22.41 -14.15
C SER A 344 -20.98 21.02 -14.05
N GLU A 345 -21.64 20.04 -14.67
CA GLU A 345 -21.08 18.71 -14.83
C GLU A 345 -19.76 18.75 -15.61
N VAL A 346 -18.84 17.85 -15.25
CA VAL A 346 -17.53 17.72 -15.89
C VAL A 346 -17.45 16.34 -16.53
N SER A 347 -17.12 16.31 -17.82
CA SER A 347 -16.76 15.06 -18.49
C SER A 347 -15.35 14.67 -18.08
N LEU A 348 -15.21 13.42 -17.64
CA LEU A 348 -13.94 12.82 -17.26
C LEU A 348 -13.24 12.15 -18.45
N THR A 349 -13.79 12.22 -19.67
CA THR A 349 -13.10 11.70 -20.86
C THR A 349 -11.71 12.32 -21.00
N GLY A 350 -10.69 11.45 -21.02
CA GLY A 350 -9.28 11.84 -21.13
C GLY A 350 -8.60 12.24 -19.81
N TRP A 351 -9.33 12.27 -18.69
CA TRP A 351 -8.75 12.44 -17.36
C TRP A 351 -8.14 11.13 -16.87
N TYR A 352 -7.16 11.16 -15.98
CA TYR A 352 -6.55 9.93 -15.44
C TYR A 352 -5.90 10.18 -14.08
N ILE A 353 -5.74 9.11 -13.29
CA ILE A 353 -5.02 9.12 -12.02
C ILE A 353 -3.75 8.29 -12.15
N GLN A 354 -2.64 8.86 -11.71
CA GLN A 354 -1.38 8.13 -11.52
C GLN A 354 -1.04 8.10 -10.04
N ARG A 355 -0.25 7.11 -9.66
CA ARG A 355 0.35 7.01 -8.34
C ARG A 355 1.86 6.97 -8.40
N LYS A 356 2.50 7.29 -7.28
CA LYS A 356 3.94 7.10 -7.07
C LYS A 356 4.15 6.60 -5.65
N THR A 357 4.92 5.54 -5.48
CA THR A 357 5.28 5.01 -4.16
C THR A 357 6.44 5.81 -3.56
N GLU A 358 6.65 5.70 -2.26
CA GLU A 358 7.76 6.35 -1.52
C GLU A 358 9.10 6.27 -2.23
N THR A 359 9.49 5.06 -2.64
CA THR A 359 10.78 4.79 -3.29
C THR A 359 10.72 4.86 -4.81
N GLY A 360 9.54 5.08 -5.40
CA GLY A 360 9.36 5.12 -6.84
C GLY A 360 9.99 6.37 -7.43
N SER A 361 10.66 6.27 -8.58
CA SER A 361 11.13 7.42 -9.35
C SER A 361 10.09 7.94 -10.35
N ASP A 362 9.19 7.07 -10.79
CA ASP A 362 8.28 7.27 -11.92
C ASP A 362 6.80 7.21 -11.52
N TRP A 363 5.93 7.76 -12.37
CA TRP A 363 4.48 7.79 -12.13
C TRP A 363 3.83 6.55 -12.76
N VAL A 364 3.22 5.72 -11.93
CA VAL A 364 2.52 4.50 -12.34
C VAL A 364 1.05 4.82 -12.59
N SER A 365 0.49 4.35 -13.71
CA SER A 365 -0.96 4.49 -13.96
C SER A 365 -1.74 3.77 -12.87
N LEU A 366 -2.71 4.45 -12.26
CA LEU A 366 -3.62 3.85 -11.28
C LEU A 366 -5.03 3.72 -11.88
N ILE A 367 -5.57 4.82 -12.41
CA ILE A 367 -6.82 4.84 -13.17
C ILE A 367 -6.56 5.50 -14.51
N SER A 368 -6.66 4.73 -15.57
CA SER A 368 -6.43 5.19 -16.94
C SER A 368 -7.56 6.08 -17.46
N SER A 369 -7.25 6.86 -18.49
CA SER A 369 -8.25 7.65 -19.22
C SER A 369 -9.36 6.83 -19.85
N ASN A 370 -9.10 5.56 -20.13
CA ASN A 370 -10.10 4.65 -20.67
C ASN A 370 -11.13 4.23 -19.62
N GLN A 371 -10.74 4.14 -18.35
CA GLN A 371 -11.68 3.87 -17.25
C GLN A 371 -12.58 5.09 -16.99
N PHE A 372 -12.07 6.30 -17.23
CA PHE A 372 -12.85 7.54 -17.16
C PHE A 372 -13.64 7.88 -18.43
N ASP A 373 -13.47 7.15 -19.53
CA ASP A 373 -14.09 7.54 -20.80
C ASP A 373 -15.63 7.47 -20.75
N GLY A 374 -16.27 8.54 -21.24
CA GLY A 374 -17.72 8.71 -21.20
C GLY A 374 -18.30 8.94 -19.80
N LYS A 375 -17.46 8.96 -18.76
CA LYS A 375 -17.88 9.25 -17.39
C LYS A 375 -18.08 10.75 -17.21
N ILE A 376 -19.04 11.08 -16.36
CA ILE A 376 -19.41 12.45 -16.01
C ILE A 376 -19.51 12.52 -14.50
N ILE A 377 -18.91 13.54 -13.91
CA ILE A 377 -19.15 13.93 -12.52
C ILE A 377 -20.11 15.13 -12.54
N SER A 378 -21.28 14.98 -11.93
CA SER A 378 -22.28 16.06 -11.87
C SER A 378 -21.74 17.27 -11.09
N ALA A 379 -22.35 18.44 -11.28
CA ALA A 379 -22.00 19.65 -10.53
C ALA A 379 -22.14 19.41 -9.01
N GLN A 380 -21.15 19.86 -8.22
CA GLN A 380 -21.16 19.75 -6.75
C GLN A 380 -21.45 18.32 -6.27
N SER A 381 -20.85 17.32 -6.92
CA SER A 381 -21.05 15.89 -6.61
C SER A 381 -19.73 15.14 -6.64
N HIS A 382 -19.78 13.92 -6.09
CA HIS A 382 -18.64 13.03 -5.96
C HIS A 382 -18.64 11.92 -7.01
N PHE A 383 -17.47 11.36 -7.28
CA PHE A 383 -17.22 10.27 -8.22
C PHE A 383 -16.32 9.22 -7.57
N LEU A 384 -16.84 8.01 -7.39
CA LEU A 384 -16.26 6.98 -6.54
C LEU A 384 -15.61 5.87 -7.38
N ILE A 385 -14.39 5.51 -7.03
CA ILE A 385 -13.60 4.46 -7.67
C ILE A 385 -13.23 3.45 -6.58
N ALA A 386 -13.76 2.23 -6.66
CA ALA A 386 -13.56 1.20 -5.64
C ALA A 386 -13.71 -0.20 -6.25
N GLU A 387 -13.26 -1.24 -5.55
CA GLU A 387 -13.44 -2.62 -6.03
C GLU A 387 -14.89 -3.09 -5.93
N ASN A 388 -15.60 -2.62 -4.90
CA ASN A 388 -16.99 -2.95 -4.62
C ASN A 388 -17.62 -1.84 -3.74
N GLY A 389 -18.94 -1.91 -3.50
CA GLY A 389 -19.67 -0.95 -2.69
C GLY A 389 -20.88 -0.32 -3.40
N GLU A 390 -21.77 0.30 -2.64
CA GLU A 390 -22.88 1.05 -3.20
C GLU A 390 -22.40 2.39 -3.79
N GLY A 391 -22.94 2.77 -4.95
CA GLY A 391 -22.62 4.07 -5.56
C GLY A 391 -21.28 4.17 -6.29
N VAL A 392 -20.56 3.06 -6.48
CA VAL A 392 -19.29 3.01 -7.24
C VAL A 392 -19.49 3.34 -8.73
N ASP A 393 -18.75 4.33 -9.24
CA ASP A 393 -18.82 4.76 -10.65
C ASP A 393 -17.81 4.03 -11.56
N ILE A 394 -16.66 3.65 -11.00
CA ILE A 394 -15.65 2.79 -11.62
C ILE A 394 -15.33 1.65 -10.66
N VAL A 395 -15.61 0.43 -11.11
CA VAL A 395 -15.27 -0.80 -10.39
C VAL A 395 -13.84 -1.18 -10.75
N GLU A 396 -12.90 -1.01 -9.81
CA GLU A 396 -11.47 -1.29 -10.01
C GLU A 396 -10.80 -1.74 -8.71
N ALA A 397 -9.95 -2.77 -8.79
CA ALA A 397 -9.16 -3.24 -7.65
C ALA A 397 -7.94 -2.32 -7.47
N LEU A 398 -8.00 -1.44 -6.47
CA LEU A 398 -6.98 -0.42 -6.27
C LEU A 398 -5.71 -1.01 -5.62
N THR A 399 -4.55 -0.66 -6.20
CA THR A 399 -3.23 -1.03 -5.67
C THR A 399 -2.59 0.06 -4.83
N VAL A 400 -3.39 0.99 -4.32
CA VAL A 400 -2.93 2.07 -3.43
C VAL A 400 -2.55 1.48 -2.08
N THR A 401 -1.39 1.86 -1.58
CA THR A 401 -0.85 1.45 -0.28
C THR A 401 -0.38 2.69 0.46
N GLU A 402 0.14 2.50 1.67
CA GLU A 402 0.84 3.54 2.43
C GLU A 402 1.95 4.22 1.63
N ASN A 403 2.29 5.44 2.04
CA ASN A 403 3.39 6.25 1.49
C ASN A 403 3.28 6.47 -0.03
N ASN A 404 2.07 6.77 -0.52
CA ASN A 404 1.81 7.00 -1.94
C ASN A 404 1.51 8.48 -2.22
N VAL A 405 1.84 8.92 -3.44
CA VAL A 405 1.32 10.16 -4.03
C VAL A 405 0.35 9.79 -5.12
N LEU A 406 -0.83 10.40 -5.11
CA LEU A 406 -1.81 10.33 -6.19
C LEU A 406 -1.88 11.68 -6.90
N ILE A 407 -1.94 11.65 -8.23
CA ILE A 407 -2.19 12.84 -9.05
C ILE A 407 -3.37 12.61 -9.96
N LEU A 408 -4.31 13.56 -9.98
CA LEU A 408 -5.35 13.66 -10.97
C LEU A 408 -4.87 14.57 -12.10
N LYS A 409 -4.87 14.07 -13.33
CA LYS A 409 -4.47 14.82 -14.52
C LYS A 409 -5.63 15.01 -15.49
N ASN A 410 -5.68 16.19 -16.10
CA ASN A 410 -6.60 16.49 -17.18
C ASN A 410 -6.09 15.96 -18.53
N PRO A 411 -6.90 16.04 -19.61
CA PRO A 411 -6.46 15.61 -20.94
C PRO A 411 -5.29 16.41 -21.55
N ASN A 412 -5.00 17.62 -21.05
CA ASN A 412 -3.78 18.37 -21.41
C ASN A 412 -2.53 17.87 -20.66
N ARG A 413 -2.67 16.88 -19.78
CA ARG A 413 -1.64 16.32 -18.88
C ARG A 413 -1.20 17.27 -17.75
N ASP A 414 -1.93 18.36 -17.53
CA ASP A 414 -1.70 19.20 -16.35
C ASP A 414 -2.15 18.44 -15.10
N ILE A 415 -1.38 18.54 -14.02
CA ILE A 415 -1.82 18.08 -12.70
C ILE A 415 -2.92 19.03 -12.26
N VAL A 416 -4.13 18.51 -12.12
CA VAL A 416 -5.28 19.27 -11.65
C VAL A 416 -5.34 19.22 -10.14
N ASP A 417 -4.96 18.10 -9.54
CA ASP A 417 -4.96 17.91 -8.10
C ASP A 417 -3.96 16.83 -7.71
N LYS A 418 -3.41 16.92 -6.50
CA LYS A 418 -2.41 15.99 -5.98
C LYS A 418 -2.63 15.77 -4.50
N VAL A 419 -2.50 14.52 -4.06
CA VAL A 419 -2.37 14.20 -2.63
C VAL A 419 -1.23 13.23 -2.42
N GLY A 420 -0.26 13.60 -1.60
CA GLY A 420 0.71 12.65 -1.05
C GLY A 420 0.45 12.43 0.43
N PHE A 421 0.59 11.19 0.88
CA PHE A 421 0.36 10.81 2.27
C PHE A 421 1.46 9.87 2.77
N GLY A 422 1.67 9.85 4.09
CA GLY A 422 2.75 9.11 4.73
C GLY A 422 4.14 9.65 4.37
N ALA A 423 5.11 8.74 4.25
CA ALA A 423 6.50 9.05 3.91
C ALA A 423 6.75 9.32 2.40
N ALA A 424 5.69 9.53 1.61
CA ALA A 424 5.81 9.83 0.19
C ALA A 424 6.75 11.03 -0.07
N GLN A 425 7.42 11.10 -1.23
CA GLN A 425 8.44 12.13 -1.49
C GLN A 425 8.01 13.24 -2.47
N ASP A 426 6.95 13.00 -3.24
CA ASP A 426 6.48 13.89 -4.33
C ASP A 426 5.13 14.56 -4.02
N PHE A 427 4.83 14.73 -2.72
CA PHE A 427 3.66 15.43 -2.19
C PHE A 427 3.65 16.93 -2.56
N GLU A 428 2.65 17.67 -2.09
CA GLU A 428 2.59 19.12 -2.29
C GLU A 428 3.50 19.86 -1.30
N THR A 429 2.97 20.75 -0.45
CA THR A 429 3.78 21.46 0.55
C THR A 429 4.20 20.56 1.72
N ALA A 430 3.32 19.68 2.18
CA ALA A 430 3.57 18.65 3.19
C ALA A 430 2.62 17.47 2.94
N PRO A 431 2.98 16.22 3.31
CA PRO A 431 2.12 15.06 3.11
C PRO A 431 1.00 15.02 4.14
N ALA A 432 -0.14 14.43 3.77
CA ALA A 432 -1.13 13.98 4.74
C ALA A 432 -0.59 12.75 5.51
N GLU A 433 -1.26 12.34 6.58
CA GLU A 433 -0.92 11.11 7.29
C GLU A 433 -1.40 9.87 6.50
N ASN A 434 -0.78 8.70 6.69
CA ASN A 434 -1.35 7.46 6.16
C ASN A 434 -2.67 7.18 6.88
N PRO A 435 -3.77 6.87 6.17
CA PRO A 435 -4.96 6.42 6.85
C PRO A 435 -4.74 5.02 7.46
N PRO A 436 -5.10 4.80 8.74
CA PRO A 436 -5.07 3.47 9.35
C PRO A 436 -6.18 2.57 8.75
N ALA A 437 -6.19 1.30 9.18
CA ALA A 437 -7.23 0.35 8.79
C ALA A 437 -8.64 0.93 9.02
N ASP A 438 -9.54 0.66 8.09
CA ASP A 438 -10.95 1.10 8.12
C ASP A 438 -11.18 2.63 8.21
N LYS A 439 -10.14 3.44 8.01
CA LYS A 439 -10.22 4.90 7.92
C LYS A 439 -9.80 5.40 6.54
N SER A 440 -10.11 6.65 6.25
CA SER A 440 -9.69 7.34 5.04
C SER A 440 -9.04 8.67 5.36
N ILE A 441 -8.18 9.15 4.46
CA ILE A 441 -7.81 10.56 4.45
C ILE A 441 -8.91 11.35 3.75
N ASN A 442 -9.42 12.35 4.45
CA ASN A 442 -10.59 13.12 4.08
C ASN A 442 -10.20 14.57 3.88
N ARG A 443 -10.37 15.08 2.65
CA ARG A 443 -10.28 16.52 2.44
C ARG A 443 -11.45 17.18 3.16
N LEU A 444 -11.22 18.08 4.10
CA LEU A 444 -12.31 18.61 4.94
C LEU A 444 -13.27 19.53 4.18
N TRP A 445 -14.56 19.28 4.36
CA TRP A 445 -15.61 20.17 3.88
C TRP A 445 -15.68 21.44 4.74
N GLN A 446 -15.73 22.60 4.10
CA GLN A 446 -15.90 23.90 4.77
C GLN A 446 -17.23 24.52 4.36
N ASP A 447 -18.09 24.75 5.35
CA ASP A 447 -19.45 25.29 5.14
C ASP A 447 -19.48 26.75 4.71
N ASP A 448 -18.49 27.55 5.09
CA ASP A 448 -18.41 28.97 4.73
C ASP A 448 -18.14 29.19 3.24
N VAL A 449 -17.40 28.27 2.61
CA VAL A 449 -17.12 28.24 1.17
C VAL A 449 -17.94 27.20 0.41
N ASN A 450 -18.74 26.38 1.12
CA ASN A 450 -19.56 25.30 0.58
C ASN A 450 -18.75 24.40 -0.38
N GLY A 451 -17.60 23.93 0.10
CA GLY A 451 -16.68 23.12 -0.70
C GLY A 451 -15.49 22.62 0.09
N TYR A 452 -14.64 21.85 -0.59
CA TYR A 452 -13.38 21.38 -0.02
C TYR A 452 -12.26 22.40 -0.23
N PHE A 453 -11.40 22.54 0.79
CA PHE A 453 -10.23 23.43 0.72
C PHE A 453 -9.04 22.70 0.10
N ASP A 454 -8.30 23.42 -0.76
CA ASP A 454 -7.13 22.91 -1.47
C ASP A 454 -6.05 23.99 -1.40
N THR A 455 -5.15 23.87 -0.43
CA THR A 455 -4.11 24.86 -0.15
C THR A 455 -2.77 24.54 -0.80
N ASP A 456 -2.76 23.53 -1.67
CA ASP A 456 -1.55 22.85 -2.12
C ASP A 456 -0.72 22.36 -0.91
N ASN A 457 -1.37 21.94 0.19
CA ASN A 457 -0.73 21.41 1.39
C ASN A 457 -1.56 20.25 1.98
N ASN A 458 -1.18 19.02 1.63
CA ASN A 458 -1.94 17.83 1.99
C ASN A 458 -2.10 17.64 3.51
N GLN A 459 -1.13 18.05 4.33
CA GLN A 459 -1.24 17.99 5.79
C GLN A 459 -2.36 18.87 6.35
N ASN A 460 -2.62 20.02 5.72
CA ASN A 460 -3.65 20.96 6.18
C ASN A 460 -5.02 20.65 5.57
N ASP A 461 -5.03 20.08 4.36
CA ASP A 461 -6.24 19.89 3.57
C ASP A 461 -6.95 18.58 3.96
N PHE A 462 -6.20 17.56 4.40
CA PHE A 462 -6.71 16.24 4.74
C PHE A 462 -6.60 15.93 6.23
N VAL A 463 -7.62 15.23 6.75
CA VAL A 463 -7.65 14.67 8.10
C VAL A 463 -8.07 13.21 8.04
N ILE A 464 -7.73 12.42 9.05
CA ILE A 464 -8.18 11.03 9.15
C ILE A 464 -9.57 11.01 9.79
N LEU A 465 -10.56 10.46 9.10
CA LEU A 465 -11.93 10.26 9.59
C LEU A 465 -12.45 8.89 9.15
N ALA A 466 -13.64 8.51 9.67
CA ALA A 466 -14.37 7.37 9.13
C ALA A 466 -14.69 7.61 7.64
N PRO A 467 -14.68 6.57 6.80
CA PRO A 467 -14.92 6.74 5.38
C PRO A 467 -16.33 7.25 5.08
N THR A 468 -16.45 8.26 4.22
CA THR A 468 -17.72 8.90 3.85
C THR A 468 -17.98 8.90 2.34
N PRO A 469 -17.83 7.77 1.63
CA PRO A 469 -18.00 7.73 0.19
C PRO A 469 -19.37 8.28 -0.22
N LYS A 470 -19.38 9.12 -1.24
CA LYS A 470 -20.52 9.86 -1.80
C LYS A 470 -21.15 10.89 -0.87
N ASN A 471 -20.56 11.15 0.30
CA ASN A 471 -21.04 12.12 1.26
C ASN A 471 -19.99 13.24 1.45
N LYS A 472 -20.37 14.29 2.16
CA LYS A 472 -19.42 15.35 2.48
C LYS A 472 -18.53 14.89 3.64
N ASN A 473 -17.25 15.20 3.55
CA ASN A 473 -16.30 14.93 4.62
C ASN A 473 -16.40 16.04 5.68
N GLU A 474 -17.47 16.01 6.47
CA GLU A 474 -17.69 16.95 7.57
C GLU A 474 -17.10 16.37 8.85
N ALA A 475 -16.27 17.15 9.56
CA ALA A 475 -16.01 16.85 10.96
C ALA A 475 -17.33 17.01 11.70
N VAL A 476 -17.75 15.99 12.46
CA VAL A 476 -19.06 16.01 13.13
C VAL A 476 -19.08 17.12 14.20
N GLU A 477 -19.60 18.30 13.85
CA GLU A 477 -19.84 19.44 14.74
C GLU A 477 -21.27 19.45 15.31
N ASP A 478 -21.69 18.44 16.09
CA ASP A 478 -22.61 18.64 17.25
C ASP A 478 -22.86 17.33 18.01
N ASN A 479 -22.12 17.14 19.12
CA ASN A 479 -22.70 16.86 20.44
C ASN A 479 -21.64 16.93 21.56
N LEU A 480 -20.96 18.09 21.66
CA LEU A 480 -20.00 18.40 22.73
C LEU A 480 -20.60 18.45 24.16
N GLU A 481 -21.89 18.18 24.37
CA GLU A 481 -22.48 18.12 25.72
C GLU A 481 -23.45 16.94 25.99
N GLN A 482 -23.74 16.04 25.04
CA GLN A 482 -24.65 14.90 25.28
C GLN A 482 -24.11 13.52 24.92
N GLN A 483 -22.91 13.40 24.34
CA GLN A 483 -22.24 12.11 24.12
C GLN A 483 -21.38 11.62 25.30
N ASN A 484 -21.23 12.43 26.35
CA ASN A 484 -20.39 12.09 27.51
C ASN A 484 -20.96 11.00 28.45
N GLU A 485 -22.14 10.41 28.19
CA GLU A 485 -22.72 9.42 29.12
C GLU A 485 -23.11 8.06 28.51
N GLU A 486 -23.18 7.87 27.18
CA GLU A 486 -23.64 6.59 26.60
C GLU A 486 -22.68 5.90 25.61
N GLU A 487 -21.57 6.51 25.17
CA GLU A 487 -20.57 5.87 24.28
C GLU A 487 -19.38 5.23 25.01
N ASN A 488 -19.43 5.15 26.35
CA ASN A 488 -18.32 4.61 27.15
C ASN A 488 -18.28 3.08 27.23
N GLN A 489 -18.85 2.36 26.26
CA GLN A 489 -18.74 0.90 26.16
C GLN A 489 -18.70 0.49 24.68
N GLU A 490 -17.52 0.08 24.22
CA GLU A 490 -17.23 -0.54 22.90
C GLU A 490 -16.62 0.39 21.81
N GLU A 491 -15.54 1.11 22.14
CA GLU A 491 -14.42 1.29 21.20
C GLU A 491 -13.23 0.48 21.76
N GLU A 492 -12.80 -0.55 21.03
CA GLU A 492 -11.46 -1.10 21.21
C GLU A 492 -10.50 -0.05 20.65
N GLU A 493 -9.72 0.58 21.53
CA GLU A 493 -8.62 1.48 21.19
C GLU A 493 -7.62 0.71 20.30
N GLU A 494 -7.60 0.95 18.99
CA GLU A 494 -6.46 0.56 18.18
C GLU A 494 -5.29 1.50 18.54
N GLU A 495 -4.38 0.98 19.36
CA GLU A 495 -3.14 1.62 19.78
C GLU A 495 -2.36 2.15 18.56
N PRO A 496 -1.73 3.34 18.65
CA PRO A 496 -0.94 3.89 17.55
C PRO A 496 0.15 2.91 17.10
N VAL A 497 0.19 2.59 15.81
CA VAL A 497 1.21 1.69 15.23
C VAL A 497 2.57 2.38 15.29
N VAL A 498 3.50 1.78 16.03
CA VAL A 498 4.83 2.35 16.28
C VAL A 498 5.82 1.94 15.18
N SER A 499 6.53 2.93 14.61
CA SER A 499 7.44 2.78 13.47
C SER A 499 8.92 2.75 13.87
N TYR A 500 9.78 2.34 12.93
CA TYR A 500 11.24 2.34 13.14
C TYR A 500 11.75 3.75 13.46
N LEU A 501 12.51 3.87 14.55
CA LEU A 501 13.00 5.12 15.16
C LEU A 501 11.95 6.04 15.81
N ASP A 502 10.70 5.57 16.02
CA ASP A 502 9.74 6.30 16.85
C ASP A 502 10.17 6.32 18.33
N VAL A 503 10.74 5.20 18.81
CA VAL A 503 11.42 5.13 20.09
C VAL A 503 12.84 4.67 19.87
N VAL A 504 13.81 5.43 20.34
CA VAL A 504 15.23 5.17 20.08
C VAL A 504 16.03 4.95 21.34
N ILE A 505 17.06 4.11 21.27
CA ILE A 505 18.10 4.01 22.28
C ILE A 505 18.89 5.31 22.22
N ASN A 506 18.78 6.15 23.25
CA ASN A 506 19.23 7.54 23.24
C ASN A 506 20.54 7.73 24.00
N GLU A 507 20.71 7.06 25.14
CA GLU A 507 21.89 7.19 25.98
C GLU A 507 22.20 5.87 26.72
N ILE A 508 23.49 5.54 26.86
CA ILE A 508 23.97 4.27 27.41
C ILE A 508 25.09 4.52 28.42
N ALA A 509 24.91 4.02 29.64
CA ALA A 509 25.86 4.07 30.74
C ALA A 509 26.26 2.65 31.18
N TRP A 510 27.06 1.96 30.36
CA TRP A 510 27.47 0.57 30.61
C TRP A 510 28.54 0.41 31.70
N MET A 511 29.18 1.51 32.13
CA MET A 511 30.38 1.48 32.98
C MET A 511 30.10 1.57 34.49
N GLY A 512 28.83 1.69 34.87
CA GLY A 512 28.42 1.98 36.24
C GLY A 512 28.76 3.41 36.70
N THR A 513 28.69 3.65 38.00
CA THR A 513 29.07 4.92 38.63
C THR A 513 30.46 4.82 39.29
N THR A 514 30.88 5.87 39.99
CA THR A 514 32.05 5.82 40.88
C THR A 514 31.79 5.07 42.19
N VAL A 515 30.51 4.83 42.52
CA VAL A 515 30.08 4.13 43.73
C VAL A 515 30.01 2.63 43.45
N SER A 516 29.43 2.22 42.32
CA SER A 516 29.28 0.81 41.97
C SER A 516 29.29 0.60 40.46
N ALA A 517 29.97 -0.47 40.04
CA ALA A 517 30.00 -0.91 38.64
C ALA A 517 28.68 -1.56 38.19
N ASN A 518 27.74 -1.81 39.10
CA ASN A 518 26.41 -2.31 38.75
C ASN A 518 25.41 -1.19 38.48
N ASP A 519 25.79 0.06 38.72
CA ASP A 519 24.92 1.24 38.57
C ASP A 519 24.87 1.64 37.09
N GLU A 520 24.47 0.68 36.25
CA GLU A 520 24.33 0.81 34.80
C GLU A 520 22.93 1.29 34.47
N TRP A 521 22.80 2.09 33.43
CA TRP A 521 21.49 2.56 32.97
C TRP A 521 21.46 2.76 31.46
N LEU A 522 20.26 2.73 30.92
CA LEU A 522 19.90 2.93 29.52
C LEU A 522 18.79 3.95 29.46
N GLU A 523 18.72 4.71 28.39
CA GLU A 523 17.61 5.63 28.14
C GLU A 523 17.04 5.42 26.75
N LEU A 524 15.71 5.38 26.69
CA LEU A 524 14.96 5.47 25.45
C LEU A 524 14.40 6.89 25.28
N TYR A 525 14.26 7.33 24.04
CA TYR A 525 13.64 8.61 23.70
C TYR A 525 12.49 8.38 22.73
N ASN A 526 11.32 8.92 23.06
CA ASN A 526 10.20 8.99 22.14
C ASN A 526 10.39 10.17 21.19
N ASN A 527 10.71 9.86 19.93
CA ASN A 527 10.98 10.80 18.85
C ASN A 527 9.70 11.25 18.12
N THR A 528 8.52 10.84 18.59
CA THR A 528 7.23 11.24 18.02
C THR A 528 6.61 12.42 18.77
N ASN A 529 5.51 12.92 18.23
CA ASN A 529 4.70 14.00 18.79
C ASN A 529 3.51 13.50 19.64
N HIS A 530 3.43 12.21 19.95
CA HIS A 530 2.40 11.60 20.78
C HIS A 530 3.01 10.66 21.83
N ASP A 531 2.24 10.33 22.86
CA ASP A 531 2.67 9.43 23.93
C ASP A 531 2.72 7.98 23.41
N ILE A 532 3.73 7.20 23.79
CA ILE A 532 3.87 5.79 23.38
C ILE A 532 3.85 4.89 24.62
N ASP A 533 2.96 3.89 24.63
CA ASP A 533 2.96 2.82 25.64
C ASP A 533 3.95 1.71 25.26
N LEU A 534 4.95 1.50 26.10
CA LEU A 534 5.99 0.49 25.93
C LEU A 534 5.59 -0.87 26.53
N THR A 535 4.35 -1.08 26.95
CA THR A 535 3.93 -2.36 27.55
C THR A 535 4.11 -3.51 26.57
N GLY A 536 4.86 -4.51 27.01
CA GLY A 536 5.20 -5.69 26.21
C GLY A 536 6.41 -5.50 25.29
N TRP A 537 7.03 -4.32 25.27
CA TRP A 537 8.25 -4.08 24.50
C TRP A 537 9.44 -4.79 25.12
N VAL A 538 10.42 -5.12 24.28
CA VAL A 538 11.62 -5.87 24.66
C VAL A 538 12.87 -5.17 24.17
N LEU A 539 13.75 -4.79 25.09
CA LEU A 539 15.13 -4.38 24.79
C LEU A 539 16.06 -5.53 25.14
N LYS A 540 16.78 -6.07 24.14
CA LYS A 540 17.66 -7.23 24.34
C LYS A 540 19.02 -7.07 23.68
N SER A 541 20.05 -7.63 24.29
CA SER A 541 21.32 -7.90 23.61
C SER A 541 21.30 -9.25 22.89
N THR A 542 22.02 -9.36 21.76
CA THR A 542 22.12 -10.62 21.00
C THR A 542 22.92 -11.71 21.72
N ASP A 543 23.73 -11.37 22.72
CA ASP A 543 24.42 -12.34 23.58
C ASP A 543 23.53 -12.93 24.68
N GLY A 544 22.30 -12.40 24.82
CA GLY A 544 21.28 -12.81 25.78
C GLY A 544 21.26 -12.01 27.09
N THR A 545 22.15 -11.03 27.30
CA THR A 545 22.09 -10.15 28.48
C THR A 545 22.54 -8.72 28.15
N PRO A 546 21.78 -7.67 28.53
CA PRO A 546 20.50 -7.71 29.22
C PRO A 546 19.35 -8.18 28.31
N LEU A 547 18.31 -8.74 28.94
CA LEU A 547 17.00 -8.97 28.34
C LEU A 547 16.01 -8.24 29.24
N ILE A 548 15.44 -7.17 28.71
CA ILE A 548 14.60 -6.25 29.44
C ILE A 548 13.21 -6.31 28.82
N ASP A 549 12.28 -6.89 29.56
CA ASP A 549 10.86 -6.89 29.20
C ASP A 549 10.21 -5.72 29.94
N ILE A 550 9.57 -4.80 29.21
CA ILE A 550 8.75 -3.75 29.81
C ILE A 550 7.37 -4.33 30.04
N THR A 551 6.95 -4.39 31.29
CA THR A 551 5.78 -5.14 31.75
C THR A 551 4.78 -4.22 32.44
N GLU A 552 3.56 -4.73 32.66
CA GLU A 552 2.55 -4.04 33.47
C GLU A 552 2.98 -3.75 34.92
N THR A 553 4.10 -4.33 35.38
CA THR A 553 4.62 -4.14 36.74
C THR A 553 5.65 -3.02 36.87
N ASP A 554 6.04 -2.39 35.76
CA ASP A 554 6.94 -1.24 35.75
C ASP A 554 6.26 0.03 36.30
N ILE A 555 7.08 0.98 36.76
CA ILE A 555 6.63 2.17 37.51
C ILE A 555 5.81 3.11 36.61
N THR A 556 6.28 3.27 35.37
CA THR A 556 5.53 3.88 34.27
C THR A 556 5.81 3.09 33.00
N ARG A 557 4.85 3.12 32.07
CA ARG A 557 4.91 2.42 30.78
C ARG A 557 4.76 3.37 29.59
N ILE A 558 4.28 4.58 29.84
CA ILE A 558 4.06 5.59 28.82
C ILE A 558 5.29 6.50 28.76
N VAL A 559 5.88 6.63 27.58
CA VAL A 559 6.86 7.68 27.28
C VAL A 559 6.12 8.82 26.60
N PRO A 560 5.99 10.00 27.22
CA PRO A 560 5.32 11.11 26.57
C PRO A 560 6.02 11.55 25.30
N ALA A 561 5.29 12.22 24.42
CA ALA A 561 5.83 12.83 23.21
C ALA A 561 7.13 13.62 23.47
N ASN A 562 8.16 13.42 22.67
CA ASN A 562 9.46 14.11 22.79
C ASN A 562 10.08 14.00 24.20
N ASN A 563 9.88 12.88 24.89
CA ASN A 563 10.31 12.66 26.26
C ASN A 563 11.11 11.35 26.42
N TYR A 564 11.67 11.14 27.60
CA TYR A 564 12.67 10.11 27.88
C TYR A 564 12.13 9.03 28.81
N TYR A 565 12.63 7.82 28.67
CA TYR A 565 12.34 6.67 29.52
C TYR A 565 13.63 6.05 30.05
N LEU A 566 13.83 6.16 31.37
CA LEU A 566 15.06 5.77 32.05
C LEU A 566 14.95 4.34 32.60
N LEU A 567 15.88 3.48 32.21
CA LEU A 567 16.01 2.12 32.71
C LEU A 567 17.25 1.99 33.58
N GLU A 568 17.09 1.63 34.84
CA GLU A 568 18.20 1.42 35.77
C GLU A 568 18.39 -0.06 36.11
N ARG A 569 19.65 -0.48 36.23
CA ARG A 569 19.96 -1.84 36.60
C ARG A 569 19.81 -2.04 38.10
N THR A 570 19.06 -3.07 38.48
CA THR A 570 18.92 -3.64 39.85
C THR A 570 18.26 -2.77 40.93
N SER A 571 18.33 -1.44 40.86
CA SER A 571 17.74 -0.53 41.84
C SER A 571 17.58 0.88 41.29
N ASP A 572 16.58 1.60 41.78
CA ASP A 572 16.24 3.01 41.50
C ASP A 572 17.15 4.01 42.27
N ASP A 573 18.43 3.69 42.37
CA ASP A 573 19.43 4.45 43.15
C ASP A 573 20.67 4.79 42.29
N THR A 574 20.67 4.45 40.99
CA THR A 574 21.80 4.63 40.07
C THR A 574 21.95 6.10 39.69
N VAL A 575 20.87 6.72 39.19
CA VAL A 575 20.80 8.15 38.91
C VAL A 575 20.16 8.85 40.10
N LEU A 576 21.00 9.51 40.91
CA LEU A 576 20.51 10.18 42.12
C LEU A 576 19.45 11.24 41.79
N ASP A 577 18.38 11.23 42.57
CA ASP A 577 17.25 12.18 42.54
C ASP A 577 16.42 12.16 41.24
N ILE A 578 16.69 11.24 40.30
CA ILE A 578 15.90 11.04 39.08
C ILE A 578 15.34 9.61 39.12
N PRO A 579 14.04 9.42 39.35
CA PRO A 579 13.47 8.09 39.40
C PRO A 579 13.53 7.40 38.04
N ALA A 580 13.95 6.16 38.03
CA ALA A 580 13.85 5.22 36.93
C ALA A 580 12.38 4.96 36.58
N ASP A 581 12.13 4.72 35.30
CA ASP A 581 10.83 4.31 34.79
C ASP A 581 10.68 2.79 34.81
N SER A 582 11.80 2.07 34.62
CA SER A 582 11.90 0.61 34.74
C SER A 582 13.20 0.19 35.44
N ILE A 583 13.11 -0.90 36.21
CA ILE A 583 14.27 -1.52 36.84
C ILE A 583 14.54 -2.87 36.18
N TYR A 584 15.73 -3.02 35.60
CA TYR A 584 16.09 -4.22 34.85
C TYR A 584 17.20 -5.04 35.52
N ALA A 585 17.43 -6.25 34.99
CA ALA A 585 18.51 -7.14 35.38
C ALA A 585 19.30 -7.64 34.17
N GLY A 586 20.51 -8.14 34.42
CA GLY A 586 21.51 -8.37 33.36
C GLY A 586 22.48 -7.20 33.29
N ALA A 587 23.72 -7.47 32.94
CA ALA A 587 24.78 -6.47 32.91
C ALA A 587 25.08 -6.07 31.47
N LEU A 588 25.50 -4.82 31.26
CA LEU A 588 26.09 -4.39 30.01
C LEU A 588 27.59 -4.73 29.99
N GLY A 589 28.06 -5.33 28.92
CA GLY A 589 29.45 -5.71 28.69
C GLY A 589 30.34 -4.50 28.48
N ASN A 590 31.50 -4.47 29.16
CA ASN A 590 32.52 -3.44 28.94
C ASN A 590 33.14 -3.48 27.52
N THR A 591 32.96 -4.57 26.79
CA THR A 591 33.44 -4.76 25.42
C THR A 591 32.41 -4.37 24.36
N GLY A 592 31.29 -3.78 24.76
CA GLY A 592 30.19 -3.43 23.87
C GLY A 592 29.09 -4.50 23.84
N GLU A 593 27.93 -4.11 23.32
CA GLU A 593 26.72 -4.92 23.17
C GLU A 593 26.13 -4.75 21.79
N HIS A 594 25.28 -5.69 21.36
CA HIS A 594 24.42 -5.48 20.20
C HIS A 594 22.98 -5.45 20.66
N LEU A 595 22.48 -4.23 20.91
CA LEU A 595 21.18 -3.98 21.50
C LEU A 595 20.12 -3.80 20.41
N GLN A 596 18.97 -4.41 20.63
CA GLN A 596 17.82 -4.36 19.73
C GLN A 596 16.56 -4.10 20.55
N LEU A 597 15.80 -3.07 20.16
CA LEU A 597 14.53 -2.70 20.75
C LEU A 597 13.39 -3.21 19.87
N TYR A 598 12.48 -3.97 20.45
CA TYR A 598 11.29 -4.50 19.79
C TYR A 598 10.02 -4.00 20.47
N ASP A 599 8.99 -3.73 19.66
CA ASP A 599 7.65 -3.46 20.19
C ASP A 599 6.96 -4.74 20.69
N ASN A 600 5.74 -4.59 21.21
CA ASN A 600 4.91 -5.69 21.71
C ASN A 600 4.42 -6.65 20.60
N ALA A 601 4.44 -6.22 19.33
CA ALA A 601 4.17 -7.04 18.16
C ALA A 601 5.44 -7.70 17.58
N ASN A 602 6.59 -7.50 18.23
CA ASN A 602 7.91 -8.02 17.86
C ASN A 602 8.44 -7.44 16.53
N ASN A 603 8.05 -6.21 16.18
CA ASN A 603 8.71 -5.40 15.16
C ASN A 603 9.98 -4.77 15.73
N LEU A 604 11.04 -4.65 14.91
CA LEU A 604 12.28 -3.98 15.32
C LEU A 604 12.09 -2.45 15.23
N ILE A 605 12.30 -1.75 16.35
CA ILE A 605 12.08 -0.30 16.46
C ILE A 605 13.40 0.48 16.43
N ASP A 606 14.45 0.01 17.12
CA ASP A 606 15.79 0.58 17.03
C ASP A 606 16.85 -0.51 17.25
N GLU A 607 18.05 -0.29 16.72
CA GLU A 607 19.17 -1.22 16.82
C GLU A 607 20.51 -0.47 16.87
N ILE A 608 21.40 -0.96 17.72
CA ILE A 608 22.79 -0.52 17.79
C ILE A 608 23.73 -1.72 17.97
N ASP A 609 24.60 -1.95 16.99
CA ASP A 609 25.64 -2.98 17.01
C ASP A 609 26.98 -2.40 17.48
N ASN A 610 27.20 -2.44 18.78
CA ASN A 610 28.48 -2.22 19.43
C ASN A 610 29.19 -3.53 19.81
N SER A 611 28.90 -4.66 19.16
CA SER A 611 29.57 -5.94 19.48
C SER A 611 31.10 -5.90 19.33
N GLY A 612 31.62 -4.94 18.55
CA GLY A 612 33.05 -4.65 18.40
C GLY A 612 33.65 -3.68 19.42
N GLY A 613 32.86 -3.18 20.39
CA GLY A 613 33.22 -2.11 21.32
C GLY A 613 32.22 -0.95 21.28
N TRP A 614 31.96 -0.35 22.44
CA TRP A 614 31.25 0.94 22.53
C TRP A 614 31.94 2.00 21.69
N PHE A 615 31.17 2.72 20.86
CA PHE A 615 31.69 3.69 19.89
C PHE A 615 32.48 4.82 20.56
N VAL A 616 31.95 5.32 21.67
CA VAL A 616 32.42 6.46 22.45
C VAL A 616 32.03 6.27 23.92
N GLY A 617 32.20 7.30 24.74
CA GLY A 617 32.08 7.29 26.20
C GLY A 617 33.35 6.77 26.91
N ASP A 618 33.41 6.90 28.23
CA ASP A 618 34.65 6.71 29.00
C ASP A 618 34.38 6.12 30.39
N ASN A 619 34.98 4.94 30.63
CA ASN A 619 34.82 4.19 31.88
C ASN A 619 35.60 4.80 33.06
N ASP A 620 36.69 5.52 32.82
CA ASP A 620 37.51 6.11 33.90
C ASP A 620 36.84 7.37 34.44
N SER A 621 36.31 8.23 33.56
CA SER A 621 35.59 9.45 33.90
C SER A 621 34.08 9.25 34.10
N LYS A 622 33.56 8.06 33.77
CA LYS A 622 32.12 7.72 33.83
C LYS A 622 31.25 8.57 32.92
N GLN A 623 31.80 9.02 31.79
CA GLN A 623 31.04 9.72 30.76
C GLN A 623 30.34 8.69 29.86
N THR A 624 29.03 8.84 29.73
CA THR A 624 28.15 7.98 28.94
C THR A 624 28.35 8.14 27.43
N MET A 625 27.79 7.20 26.67
CA MET A 625 27.63 7.32 25.22
C MET A 625 26.23 7.82 24.94
N GLU A 626 26.13 8.99 24.30
CA GLU A 626 24.87 9.69 24.01
C GLU A 626 24.70 9.89 22.49
N LYS A 627 23.47 9.76 21.99
CA LYS A 627 23.12 9.93 20.56
C LYS A 627 23.11 11.43 20.23
N ILE A 628 23.67 11.82 19.07
CA ILE A 628 23.75 13.22 18.63
C ILE A 628 22.41 13.67 18.03
N ASN A 629 21.89 12.91 17.08
CA ASN A 629 20.59 13.12 16.46
C ASN A 629 19.71 11.88 16.70
N PRO A 630 18.64 11.96 17.51
CA PRO A 630 17.72 10.86 17.76
C PRO A 630 17.06 10.28 16.51
N SER A 631 16.83 11.10 15.47
CA SER A 631 16.29 10.66 14.17
C SER A 631 17.37 10.04 13.25
N GLY A 632 18.63 10.03 13.67
CA GLY A 632 19.75 9.49 12.93
C GLY A 632 19.96 7.99 13.15
N ASN A 633 20.66 7.33 12.24
CA ASN A 633 20.96 5.90 12.31
C ASN A 633 21.78 5.55 13.57
N GLY A 634 21.28 4.63 14.39
CA GLY A 634 21.96 4.13 15.59
C GLY A 634 23.28 3.39 15.32
N ASN A 635 23.46 2.83 14.11
CA ASN A 635 24.69 2.12 13.72
C ASN A 635 25.77 3.03 13.10
N ASP A 636 25.51 4.33 12.95
CA ASP A 636 26.55 5.28 12.51
C ASP A 636 27.35 5.78 13.72
N ILE A 637 28.64 5.41 13.78
CA ILE A 637 29.59 5.88 14.81
C ILE A 637 29.65 7.41 14.92
N ASN A 638 29.37 8.14 13.83
CA ASN A 638 29.39 9.61 13.83
C ASN A 638 28.12 10.22 14.44
N ASN A 639 27.09 9.42 14.75
CA ASN A 639 25.89 9.84 15.44
C ASN A 639 25.95 9.62 16.96
N TRP A 640 27.12 9.28 17.49
CA TRP A 640 27.34 9.08 18.93
C TRP A 640 28.47 9.98 19.44
N ALA A 641 28.30 10.49 20.65
CA ALA A 641 29.33 11.27 21.33
C ALA A 641 29.51 10.84 22.79
N THR A 642 30.69 11.12 23.34
CA THR A 642 30.93 11.08 24.78
C THR A 642 30.25 12.29 25.43
N SER A 643 29.39 12.07 26.42
CA SER A 643 28.72 13.15 27.14
C SER A 643 29.70 14.09 27.82
N PHE A 644 29.36 15.37 28.00
CA PHE A 644 30.27 16.36 28.60
C PHE A 644 30.58 16.09 30.08
N GLY A 645 29.64 15.51 30.81
CA GLY A 645 29.73 15.24 32.24
C GLY A 645 29.74 13.75 32.56
N ALA A 646 30.30 13.40 33.71
CA ALA A 646 30.10 12.06 34.25
C ALA A 646 28.61 11.82 34.49
N LEU A 647 28.14 10.59 34.27
CA LEU A 647 26.75 10.16 34.40
C LEU A 647 25.78 10.82 33.41
N GLY A 648 26.26 11.51 32.38
CA GLY A 648 25.41 11.82 31.23
C GLY A 648 24.30 12.84 31.46
N THR A 649 23.21 12.67 30.72
CA THR A 649 22.02 13.56 30.72
C THR A 649 20.70 12.81 30.93
N PRO A 650 20.56 11.94 31.94
CA PRO A 650 19.35 11.17 32.16
C PRO A 650 18.10 12.06 32.30
N LYS A 651 17.05 11.70 31.57
CA LYS A 651 15.78 12.43 31.38
C LYS A 651 15.94 13.86 30.88
N ALA A 652 17.00 14.15 30.14
CA ALA A 652 17.27 15.46 29.58
C ALA A 652 17.90 15.35 28.19
N GLN A 653 17.91 16.47 27.46
CA GLN A 653 18.53 16.52 26.14
C GLN A 653 20.04 16.26 26.22
N ASN A 654 20.51 15.36 25.36
CA ASN A 654 21.92 14.98 25.23
C ASN A 654 22.84 16.19 25.07
N SER A 655 24.02 16.11 25.66
CA SER A 655 24.92 17.26 25.79
C SER A 655 25.56 17.71 24.47
N GLN A 656 25.65 16.79 23.50
CA GLN A 656 26.18 16.98 22.15
C GLN A 656 25.08 16.96 21.07
N TYR A 657 23.82 17.19 21.46
CA TYR A 657 22.67 17.11 20.59
C TYR A 657 22.75 18.04 19.36
N SER A 658 22.36 17.50 18.20
CA SER A 658 22.10 18.24 16.97
C SER A 658 20.80 17.78 16.34
N SER A 659 19.93 18.75 16.01
CA SER A 659 18.74 18.53 15.18
C SER A 659 19.11 18.19 13.74
#